data_AF-A0A0J1FTV8-F1
#
_entry.id   AF-A0A0J1FTV8-F1
#
_cell.length_a   1.000
_cell.length_b   1.000
_cell.length_c   1.000
_cell.angle_alpha   90.00
_cell.angle_beta   90.00
_cell.angle_gamma   90.00
#
_symmetry.space_group_name_H-M   'P 1'
#
loop_
_entity.id
_entity.type
_entity.pdbx_description
1 polymer ?
#
loop_
_entity_poly.entity_id
_entity_poly.type
_entity_poly.pdbx_seq_one_letter_code
_entity_poly.pdbx_strand_id
1 'polypeptide(L)'
;MKKTKKALASLAIAGMALTVVPFNAFADSTVPTRIAGNTAAQTAAAIADQTGWTGTAILASSASYGMVDALTAGPLSTYLKAPILLTGPGNTLDPDTKNELTKLNVKTVYVTSGTAVISQAVLDQLSGMGISVISLGGQDRAETSVNIAKRMVGVTKVAVANGLQDALSIASVASAANEPILLTDKNSVPPSVAAYLTANPSITSSDVIGGTGVISDAVAAQFPHATRHFGNTAYDTNNQVIQDFSSSLKFDNVYVANGNTGIDALAGAPLAAMTNSPIVLTDGTVPAAATYVHGKLATDAVVTALGGAAVVSDQVRTGILTGQVTNPSGPVAVTSVTAVSATSFEVKFSSAPADPSKVSFAVTNTGSPVAVTTSWDSTNTVATLSCANNLPEGSYSIDVQNDSVDLGTSTVAITAQKIAKIDINSTKLAVTTTSSSITGGIGYATFKVYDQYGVDITSSYLANNITWTTGVGSVTVPSHGVLEVTPSGTTNLLTFSTVVITGYDSSSGVSTSATLNTSTAAGTLSGITLNKLTSSNNAVLTAQDTSDIWYIDYTATDLSGNSTNDYNLVKNGLITTGDDLELTSSNPYVTAKVVQDPNDSNKAAIQVTVNSTSVQMDMPVTITAMTYGGAPSSLNLTLKKQASVNTFTLMAPSYSIASGEYKQIPFMAYDQNGVQLTKYSDLKDVVLSPQYTGPGTTGVKLVQNPDGTASLWYQAAVNNTNQSQPGVITASVPVTGKISTITINVQTPVKANTLSLDSTKVVSTMQSDGAQQRIDFGYNYGGLSVLDQYGRPMDFTDLTKYGDGGITYNGTTNPNDRFVVVASTTGSSIELHQTYGDGTTSSAIQSQVLINGLDGSGNGGEGVEILSDATGQQTVTFALYDITQANNAAFNPALKNFSALTTSIDTKTITFSVIKNTDIKGYAIDKVASPLYTEYDSTLGRGFTPRVKAYEANPYVWGTTAGGGKVVLKNGAIKGAYVDSTDFTVDPTEKGSISYGTLSGAGNYDAVYVAANKLDASKTGSNTTLTVIIQGADGLTHTVTTPITSSTTNPVAQSINLYVDTTVPGVTLSDDGTTATVPVADLVQGQYLARYINPSDANITGSGADVKDGKNPAPLYFYAKDSYGSKGMDLANVSLVDNSDDIDATSDASHTNFQIDQYGRITHVDASAINAAIAANGHYYFTVTAVTTSGLVQTVKINVVQ
;
A
#
# COMPACT_ATOMS: atom_id res chain seq x y z
N MET A 1 -37.85 -58.47 46.30
CA MET A 1 -36.95 -57.97 47.37
C MET A 1 -35.54 -58.44 47.10
N LYS A 2 -34.52 -57.59 47.35
CA LYS A 2 -33.06 -57.73 47.07
C LYS A 2 -32.58 -56.88 45.88
N LYS A 3 -32.30 -55.60 46.11
CA LYS A 3 -31.20 -54.83 45.48
C LYS A 3 -30.95 -53.43 46.07
N THR A 4 -31.39 -53.13 47.29
CA THR A 4 -31.22 -51.82 47.97
C THR A 4 -30.15 -51.79 49.08
N LYS A 5 -29.10 -52.61 48.99
CA LYS A 5 -27.99 -52.60 49.98
C LYS A 5 -26.60 -52.25 49.41
N LYS A 6 -26.48 -51.85 48.14
CA LYS A 6 -25.17 -51.50 47.52
C LYS A 6 -24.97 -50.01 47.23
N ALA A 7 -25.95 -49.13 47.48
CA ALA A 7 -25.83 -47.71 47.18
C ALA A 7 -25.29 -46.86 48.35
N LEU A 8 -25.37 -47.34 49.60
CA LEU A 8 -24.95 -46.55 50.77
C LEU A 8 -23.48 -46.74 51.19
N ALA A 9 -22.82 -47.82 50.76
CA ALA A 9 -21.39 -48.05 51.07
C ALA A 9 -20.45 -47.29 50.13
N SER A 10 -20.92 -46.90 48.94
CA SER A 10 -20.11 -46.21 47.92
C SER A 10 -19.94 -44.72 48.19
N LEU A 11 -20.83 -44.11 48.99
CA LEU A 11 -20.76 -42.68 49.31
C LEU A 11 -19.80 -42.37 50.47
N ALA A 12 -19.51 -43.36 51.34
CA ALA A 12 -18.58 -43.21 52.46
C ALA A 12 -17.10 -43.45 52.07
N ILE A 13 -16.82 -44.20 50.99
CA ILE A 13 -15.45 -44.45 50.52
C ILE A 13 -14.97 -43.34 49.55
N ALA A 14 -15.88 -42.68 48.83
CA ALA A 14 -15.55 -41.49 48.04
C ALA A 14 -15.22 -40.26 48.91
N GLY A 15 -15.73 -40.20 50.15
CA GLY A 15 -15.47 -39.10 51.09
C GLY A 15 -14.11 -39.14 51.80
N MET A 16 -13.42 -40.29 51.82
CA MET A 16 -12.11 -40.42 52.50
C MET A 16 -10.92 -40.53 51.53
N ALA A 17 -11.14 -40.70 50.22
CA ALA A 17 -10.07 -40.68 49.22
C ALA A 17 -9.74 -39.26 48.68
N LEU A 18 -10.46 -38.23 49.13
CA LEU A 18 -10.29 -36.84 48.67
C LEU A 18 -9.43 -35.96 49.60
N THR A 19 -8.70 -36.54 50.56
CA THR A 19 -7.94 -35.75 51.57
C THR A 19 -6.42 -35.91 51.54
N VAL A 20 -5.83 -36.50 50.48
CA VAL A 20 -4.37 -36.49 50.30
C VAL A 20 -4.00 -36.18 48.85
N VAL A 21 -4.41 -35.00 48.39
CA VAL A 21 -3.62 -34.32 47.35
C VAL A 21 -2.43 -33.72 48.09
N PRO A 22 -1.18 -33.92 47.64
CA PRO A 22 -0.05 -33.25 48.26
C PRO A 22 -0.26 -31.74 48.14
N PHE A 23 -0.59 -31.09 49.26
CA PHE A 23 -0.39 -29.67 49.49
C PHE A 23 1.13 -29.44 49.44
N ASN A 24 1.66 -29.26 48.24
CA ASN A 24 2.91 -28.55 47.94
C ASN A 24 3.18 -28.65 46.43
N ALA A 25 2.54 -27.77 45.68
CA ALA A 25 3.09 -27.17 44.47
C ALA A 25 2.18 -26.00 44.03
N PHE A 26 1.84 -25.08 44.93
CA PHE A 26 1.86 -23.69 44.50
C PHE A 26 3.35 -23.38 44.37
N ALA A 27 3.92 -23.72 43.21
CA ALA A 27 5.12 -23.05 42.79
C ALA A 27 4.77 -21.57 42.89
N ASP A 28 5.48 -20.87 43.77
CA ASP A 28 5.53 -19.42 43.79
C ASP A 28 5.77 -18.99 42.33
N SER A 29 4.70 -18.60 41.64
CA SER A 29 4.76 -18.34 40.21
C SER A 29 5.57 -17.07 40.09
N THR A 30 6.87 -17.22 39.83
CA THR A 30 7.80 -16.11 39.70
C THR A 30 7.20 -15.15 38.68
N VAL A 31 6.81 -13.96 39.13
CA VAL A 31 6.28 -12.93 38.24
C VAL A 31 7.35 -12.67 37.18
N PRO A 32 7.04 -12.82 35.88
CA PRO A 32 8.06 -12.74 34.85
C PRO A 32 8.61 -11.31 34.78
N THR A 33 9.93 -11.18 34.62
CA THR A 33 10.59 -9.86 34.45
C THR A 33 10.34 -9.25 33.07
N ARG A 34 9.72 -9.99 32.15
CA ARG A 34 9.28 -9.55 30.83
C ARG A 34 8.11 -10.39 30.33
N ILE A 35 7.09 -9.74 29.78
CA ILE A 35 5.96 -10.37 29.08
C ILE A 35 5.98 -9.81 27.66
N ALA A 36 6.30 -10.65 26.67
CA ALA A 36 6.51 -10.22 25.29
C ALA A 36 6.29 -11.35 24.29
N GLY A 37 5.90 -10.98 23.07
CA GLY A 37 6.04 -11.79 21.86
C GLY A 37 6.86 -11.05 20.79
N ASN A 38 7.00 -11.64 19.61
CA ASN A 38 7.69 -11.00 18.48
C ASN A 38 6.82 -9.90 17.84
N THR A 39 5.50 -9.95 18.04
CA THR A 39 4.53 -8.95 17.57
C THR A 39 3.69 -8.42 18.74
N ALA A 40 3.03 -7.27 18.55
CA ALA A 40 2.12 -6.71 19.55
C ALA A 40 0.95 -7.67 19.88
N ALA A 41 0.42 -8.38 18.87
CA ALA A 41 -0.64 -9.38 19.09
C ALA A 41 -0.17 -10.55 19.97
N GLN A 42 1.07 -11.01 19.77
CA GLN A 42 1.67 -12.04 20.63
C GLN A 42 1.96 -11.53 22.04
N THR A 43 2.41 -10.28 22.20
CA THR A 43 2.55 -9.66 23.52
C THR A 43 1.20 -9.56 24.22
N ALA A 44 0.14 -9.14 23.53
CA ALA A 44 -1.20 -9.08 24.08
C ALA A 44 -1.74 -10.46 24.50
N ALA A 45 -1.49 -11.51 23.71
CA ALA A 45 -1.82 -12.87 24.09
C ALA A 45 -1.02 -13.34 25.32
N ALA A 46 0.28 -13.04 25.39
CA ALA A 46 1.11 -13.35 26.55
C ALA A 46 0.69 -12.60 27.82
N ILE A 47 0.18 -11.37 27.69
CA ILE A 47 -0.43 -10.61 28.79
C ILE A 47 -1.77 -11.23 29.19
N ALA A 48 -2.61 -11.62 28.23
CA ALA A 48 -3.89 -12.27 28.49
C ALA A 48 -3.71 -13.54 29.33
N ASP A 49 -2.68 -14.33 29.06
CA ASP A 49 -2.30 -15.51 29.84
C ASP A 49 -2.06 -15.22 31.32
N GLN A 50 -1.53 -14.05 31.66
CA GLN A 50 -1.30 -13.68 33.06
C GLN A 50 -2.59 -13.31 33.80
N THR A 51 -3.66 -12.94 33.08
CA THR A 51 -4.94 -12.55 33.70
C THR A 51 -5.79 -13.76 34.11
N GLY A 52 -5.63 -14.89 33.42
CA GLY A 52 -6.46 -16.08 33.60
C GLY A 52 -7.95 -15.89 33.23
N TRP A 53 -8.29 -14.80 32.55
CA TRP A 53 -9.67 -14.48 32.16
C TRP A 53 -10.11 -15.26 30.93
N THR A 54 -11.38 -15.68 30.90
CA THR A 54 -11.95 -16.50 29.83
C THR A 54 -13.37 -16.04 29.47
N GLY A 55 -13.87 -16.45 28.31
CA GLY A 55 -15.27 -16.24 27.91
C GLY A 55 -15.60 -14.87 27.29
N THR A 56 -14.92 -13.79 27.67
CA THR A 56 -15.10 -12.45 27.05
C THR A 56 -13.74 -11.88 26.69
N ALA A 57 -13.62 -11.17 25.57
CA ALA A 57 -12.42 -10.41 25.21
C ALA A 57 -12.77 -9.03 24.65
N ILE A 58 -11.80 -8.13 24.66
CA ILE A 58 -11.86 -6.85 23.95
C ILE A 58 -10.91 -6.94 22.77
N LEU A 59 -11.36 -6.55 21.58
CA LEU A 59 -10.54 -6.51 20.38
C LEU A 59 -10.26 -5.05 19.99
N ALA A 60 -8.97 -4.72 19.96
CA ALA A 60 -8.46 -3.43 19.55
C ALA A 60 -7.57 -3.55 18.31
N SER A 61 -7.38 -2.44 17.59
CA SER A 61 -6.47 -2.40 16.46
C SER A 61 -5.02 -2.27 16.93
N SER A 62 -4.09 -3.02 16.32
CA SER A 62 -2.65 -2.80 16.48
C SER A 62 -2.10 -1.70 15.57
N ALA A 63 -2.91 -1.13 14.67
CA ALA A 63 -2.51 0.00 13.84
C ALA A 63 -2.54 1.31 14.64
N SER A 64 -1.54 2.18 14.46
CA SER A 64 -1.39 3.41 15.25
C SER A 64 -2.61 4.35 15.19
N TYR A 65 -3.28 4.46 14.05
CA TYR A 65 -4.48 5.30 13.88
C TYR A 65 -5.75 4.70 14.50
N GLY A 66 -5.79 3.37 14.68
CA GLY A 66 -6.93 2.67 15.29
C GLY A 66 -6.77 2.41 16.79
N MET A 67 -5.53 2.35 17.26
CA MET A 67 -5.19 2.15 18.67
C MET A 67 -5.74 3.26 19.56
N VAL A 68 -5.80 4.51 19.08
CA VAL A 68 -6.29 5.65 19.85
C VAL A 68 -7.74 5.50 20.30
N ASP A 69 -8.56 4.77 19.52
CA ASP A 69 -9.95 4.48 19.86
C ASP A 69 -10.07 3.53 21.06
N ALA A 70 -9.08 2.66 21.24
CA ALA A 70 -9.04 1.65 22.28
C ALA A 70 -8.41 2.14 23.60
N LEU A 71 -7.86 3.36 23.67
CA LEU A 71 -7.13 3.86 24.85
C LEU A 71 -7.94 3.79 26.14
N THR A 72 -9.25 3.89 26.01
CA THR A 72 -10.20 3.94 27.13
C THR A 72 -10.75 2.56 27.49
N ALA A 73 -10.25 1.49 26.85
CA ALA A 73 -10.75 0.13 27.02
C ALA A 73 -10.25 -0.56 28.28
N GLY A 74 -9.18 -0.08 28.92
CA GLY A 74 -8.64 -0.66 30.16
C GLY A 74 -9.71 -0.81 31.25
N PRO A 75 -10.45 0.25 31.63
CA PRO A 75 -11.49 0.15 32.63
C PRO A 75 -12.61 -0.83 32.28
N LEU A 76 -13.01 -0.88 31.01
CA LEU A 76 -14.00 -1.85 30.55
C LEU A 76 -13.45 -3.29 30.59
N SER A 77 -12.19 -3.49 30.24
CA SER A 77 -11.48 -4.78 30.30
C SER A 77 -11.53 -5.36 31.70
N THR A 78 -11.16 -4.56 32.71
CA THR A 78 -11.18 -4.98 34.12
C THR A 78 -12.61 -5.17 34.63
N TYR A 79 -13.54 -4.29 34.27
CA TYR A 79 -14.96 -4.40 34.66
C TYR A 79 -15.60 -5.70 34.14
N LEU A 80 -15.31 -6.08 32.89
CA LEU A 80 -15.82 -7.31 32.27
C LEU A 80 -14.98 -8.55 32.61
N LYS A 81 -13.80 -8.39 33.21
CA LYS A 81 -12.78 -9.44 33.34
C LYS A 81 -12.48 -10.08 31.99
N ALA A 82 -12.12 -9.25 31.02
CA ALA A 82 -11.93 -9.62 29.61
C ALA A 82 -10.60 -9.05 29.09
N PRO A 83 -9.64 -9.86 28.60
CA PRO A 83 -8.34 -9.35 28.18
C PRO A 83 -8.47 -8.53 26.89
N ILE A 84 -7.54 -7.61 26.68
CA ILE A 84 -7.42 -6.83 25.45
C ILE A 84 -6.51 -7.59 24.49
N LEU A 85 -7.07 -8.02 23.36
CA LEU A 85 -6.36 -8.67 22.25
C LEU A 85 -6.31 -7.72 21.05
N LEU A 86 -5.37 -7.99 20.14
CA LEU A 86 -5.03 -7.04 19.07
C LEU A 86 -5.14 -7.67 17.69
N THR A 87 -5.62 -6.91 16.71
CA THR A 87 -5.60 -7.32 15.30
C THR A 87 -5.03 -6.23 14.42
N GLY A 88 -4.24 -6.63 13.43
CA GLY A 88 -3.70 -5.73 12.42
C GLY A 88 -4.77 -5.20 11.44
N PRO A 89 -4.40 -4.21 10.61
CA PRO A 89 -5.27 -3.75 9.53
C PRO A 89 -5.42 -4.84 8.45
N GLY A 90 -6.55 -4.82 7.73
CA GLY A 90 -6.84 -5.74 6.63
C GLY A 90 -8.12 -6.54 6.83
N ASN A 91 -8.30 -7.59 6.02
CA ASN A 91 -9.53 -8.38 5.93
C ASN A 91 -9.48 -9.69 6.72
N THR A 92 -8.42 -9.93 7.50
CA THR A 92 -8.18 -11.18 8.20
C THR A 92 -7.90 -10.94 9.68
N LEU A 93 -8.56 -11.71 10.54
CA LEU A 93 -8.29 -11.69 11.98
C LEU A 93 -6.87 -12.21 12.23
N ASP A 94 -6.10 -11.48 13.04
CA ASP A 94 -4.73 -11.86 13.36
C ASP A 94 -4.66 -13.32 13.88
N PRO A 95 -3.80 -14.18 13.30
CA PRO A 95 -3.76 -15.60 13.65
C PRO A 95 -3.47 -15.87 15.13
N ASP A 96 -2.61 -15.06 15.76
CA ASP A 96 -2.25 -15.22 17.18
C ASP A 96 -3.44 -14.85 18.07
N THR A 97 -4.14 -13.75 17.73
CA THR A 97 -5.39 -13.38 18.40
C THR A 97 -6.48 -14.43 18.19
N LYS A 98 -6.62 -15.00 16.99
CA LYS A 98 -7.57 -16.07 16.71
C LYS A 98 -7.30 -17.32 17.56
N ASN A 99 -6.02 -17.70 17.69
CA ASN A 99 -5.60 -18.81 18.54
C ASN A 99 -5.92 -18.52 20.00
N GLU A 100 -5.65 -17.30 20.47
CA GLU A 100 -5.90 -16.91 21.85
C GLU A 100 -7.40 -16.85 22.19
N LEU A 101 -8.23 -16.28 21.31
CA LEU A 101 -9.70 -16.29 21.45
C LEU A 101 -10.25 -17.72 21.58
N THR A 102 -9.66 -18.66 20.85
CA THR A 102 -10.02 -20.09 20.91
C THR A 102 -9.57 -20.70 22.23
N LYS A 103 -8.32 -20.43 22.65
CA LYS A 103 -7.73 -20.92 23.90
C LYS A 103 -8.52 -20.46 25.13
N LEU A 104 -8.92 -19.19 25.15
CA LEU A 104 -9.69 -18.57 26.22
C LEU A 104 -11.20 -18.88 26.14
N ASN A 105 -11.63 -19.69 25.17
CA ASN A 105 -13.02 -20.08 24.93
C ASN A 105 -13.99 -18.89 24.90
N VAL A 106 -13.60 -17.83 24.18
CA VAL A 106 -14.36 -16.57 24.14
C VAL A 106 -15.71 -16.78 23.44
N LYS A 107 -16.76 -16.15 23.98
CA LYS A 107 -18.13 -16.15 23.47
C LYS A 107 -18.63 -14.75 23.12
N THR A 108 -18.01 -13.72 23.69
CA THR A 108 -18.35 -12.32 23.40
C THR A 108 -17.08 -11.51 23.19
N VAL A 109 -17.03 -10.75 22.10
CA VAL A 109 -15.93 -9.82 21.81
C VAL A 109 -16.48 -8.41 21.69
N TYR A 110 -15.91 -7.48 22.46
CA TYR A 110 -16.19 -6.06 22.36
C TYR A 110 -15.14 -5.41 21.45
N VAL A 111 -15.58 -4.77 20.36
CA VAL A 111 -14.68 -4.20 19.35
C VAL A 111 -14.61 -2.69 19.53
N THR A 112 -13.42 -2.16 19.82
CA THR A 112 -13.21 -0.76 20.24
C THR A 112 -12.89 0.18 19.08
N SER A 113 -13.23 -0.19 17.85
CA SER A 113 -13.02 0.64 16.65
C SER A 113 -14.15 0.42 15.64
N GLY A 114 -14.37 1.41 14.77
CA GLY A 114 -15.32 1.29 13.66
C GLY A 114 -14.85 0.34 12.55
N THR A 115 -15.74 0.03 11.60
CA THR A 115 -15.46 -0.89 10.48
C THR A 115 -14.41 -0.37 9.49
N ALA A 116 -14.10 0.93 9.53
CA ALA A 116 -13.00 1.53 8.77
C ALA A 116 -11.61 1.15 9.32
N VAL A 117 -11.54 0.71 10.58
CA VAL A 117 -10.29 0.36 11.28
C VAL A 117 -10.17 -1.15 11.45
N ILE A 118 -11.22 -1.80 11.94
CA ILE A 118 -11.33 -3.27 12.01
C ILE A 118 -12.40 -3.68 11.01
N SER A 119 -11.98 -4.20 9.85
CA SER A 119 -12.86 -4.43 8.70
C SER A 119 -14.04 -5.36 9.02
N GLN A 120 -15.12 -5.22 8.26
CA GLN A 120 -16.29 -6.10 8.37
C GLN A 120 -15.91 -7.58 8.21
N ALA A 121 -14.93 -7.90 7.36
CA ALA A 121 -14.44 -9.26 7.16
C ALA A 121 -13.86 -9.88 8.45
N VAL A 122 -13.19 -9.09 9.30
CA VAL A 122 -12.70 -9.54 10.61
C VAL A 122 -13.87 -9.83 11.55
N LEU A 123 -14.91 -8.99 11.55
CA LEU A 123 -16.11 -9.19 12.37
C LEU A 123 -16.89 -10.44 11.94
N ASP A 124 -16.94 -10.71 10.63
CA ASP A 124 -17.58 -11.89 10.07
C ASP A 124 -16.79 -13.17 10.44
N GLN A 125 -15.46 -13.10 10.49
CA GLN A 125 -14.62 -14.20 10.99
C GLN A 125 -14.87 -14.51 12.46
N LEU A 126 -14.98 -13.49 13.32
CA LEU A 126 -15.35 -13.67 14.74
C LEU A 126 -16.75 -14.32 14.85
N SER A 127 -17.71 -13.83 14.09
CA SER A 127 -19.08 -14.38 14.06
C SER A 127 -19.08 -15.84 13.58
N GLY A 128 -18.27 -16.17 12.58
CA GLY A 128 -18.08 -17.53 12.07
C GLY A 128 -17.43 -18.48 13.09
N MET A 129 -16.69 -17.96 14.07
CA MET A 129 -16.19 -18.72 15.22
C MET A 129 -17.27 -18.96 16.30
N GLY A 130 -18.50 -18.47 16.08
CA GLY A 130 -19.59 -18.53 17.06
C GLY A 130 -19.46 -17.52 18.19
N ILE A 131 -18.69 -16.44 17.98
CA ILE A 131 -18.48 -15.36 18.94
C ILE A 131 -19.48 -14.23 18.66
N SER A 132 -20.17 -13.76 19.71
CA SER A 132 -21.03 -12.58 19.62
C SER A 132 -20.18 -11.31 19.62
N VAL A 133 -20.25 -10.54 18.53
CA VAL A 133 -19.51 -9.29 18.37
C VAL A 133 -20.36 -8.10 18.83
N ILE A 134 -19.79 -7.28 19.72
CA ILE A 134 -20.39 -6.04 20.21
C ILE A 134 -19.50 -4.87 19.77
N SER A 135 -19.97 -4.10 18.79
CA SER A 135 -19.24 -2.90 18.34
C SER A 135 -19.41 -1.75 19.34
N LEU A 136 -18.29 -1.11 19.69
CA LEU A 136 -18.22 0.08 20.53
C LEU A 136 -17.67 1.30 19.78
N GLY A 137 -17.21 1.14 18.53
CA GLY A 137 -16.72 2.25 17.72
C GLY A 137 -17.78 3.32 17.46
N GLY A 138 -17.40 4.59 17.62
CA GLY A 138 -18.18 5.77 17.27
C GLY A 138 -17.67 6.44 15.98
N GLN A 139 -18.25 7.60 15.64
CA GLN A 139 -17.81 8.45 14.54
C GLN A 139 -16.41 9.04 14.78
N ASP A 140 -16.06 9.22 16.04
CA ASP A 140 -14.75 9.70 16.47
C ASP A 140 -14.30 9.01 17.78
N ARG A 141 -13.08 9.35 18.22
CA ARG A 141 -12.48 8.80 19.45
C ARG A 141 -13.26 9.18 20.72
N ALA A 142 -13.91 10.35 20.73
CA ALA A 142 -14.66 10.82 21.89
C ALA A 142 -15.96 10.02 22.03
N GLU A 143 -16.69 9.82 20.94
CA GLU A 143 -17.87 8.97 20.93
C GLU A 143 -17.53 7.51 21.24
N THR A 144 -16.39 6.99 20.75
CA THR A 144 -15.92 5.65 21.11
C THR A 144 -15.67 5.53 22.62
N SER A 145 -15.00 6.52 23.23
CA SER A 145 -14.78 6.55 24.69
C SER A 145 -16.09 6.56 25.49
N VAL A 146 -17.10 7.29 25.00
CA VAL A 146 -18.44 7.32 25.58
C VAL A 146 -19.15 5.96 25.43
N ASN A 147 -19.03 5.31 24.28
CA ASN A 147 -19.63 3.99 24.02
C ASN A 147 -19.02 2.91 24.91
N ILE A 148 -17.71 2.98 25.17
CA ILE A 148 -17.02 2.14 26.15
C ILE A 148 -17.56 2.44 27.57
N ALA A 149 -17.63 3.72 27.96
CA ALA A 149 -18.10 4.13 29.29
C ALA A 149 -19.57 3.71 29.57
N LYS A 150 -20.44 3.71 28.55
CA LYS A 150 -21.84 3.24 28.66
C LYS A 150 -21.98 1.76 29.02
N ARG A 151 -20.92 0.96 28.88
CA ARG A 151 -20.94 -0.47 29.26
C ARG A 151 -20.60 -0.72 30.73
N MET A 152 -20.14 0.30 31.44
CA MET A 152 -19.83 0.24 32.86
C MET A 152 -21.00 0.78 33.68
N VAL A 153 -21.31 0.15 34.81
CA VAL A 153 -22.37 0.59 35.72
C VAL A 153 -21.77 1.03 37.07
N GLY A 154 -22.50 1.87 37.81
CA GLY A 154 -22.04 2.34 39.12
C GLY A 154 -20.90 3.36 39.08
N VAL A 155 -20.72 4.02 37.93
CA VAL A 155 -19.68 5.04 37.74
C VAL A 155 -20.05 6.32 38.50
N THR A 156 -19.14 6.78 39.35
CA THR A 156 -19.28 8.02 40.16
C THR A 156 -18.20 9.07 39.88
N LYS A 157 -17.15 8.66 39.15
CA LYS A 157 -15.99 9.47 38.78
C LYS A 157 -15.53 9.07 37.37
N VAL A 158 -14.95 10.01 36.62
CA VAL A 158 -14.40 9.78 35.27
C VAL A 158 -13.02 10.41 35.10
N ALA A 159 -12.16 9.77 34.33
CA ALA A 159 -10.89 10.36 33.92
C ALA A 159 -11.06 11.02 32.54
N VAL A 160 -10.37 12.13 32.30
CA VAL A 160 -10.46 12.92 31.07
C VAL A 160 -9.06 13.12 30.50
N ALA A 161 -8.88 12.75 29.23
CA ALA A 161 -7.60 12.88 28.53
C ALA A 161 -7.79 13.34 27.07
N ASN A 162 -6.73 13.79 26.43
CA ASN A 162 -6.71 14.15 25.00
C ASN A 162 -5.57 13.39 24.26
N GLY A 163 -4.39 13.34 24.86
CA GLY A 163 -3.22 12.65 24.31
C GLY A 163 -3.18 11.14 24.59
N LEU A 164 -2.47 10.41 23.73
CA LEU A 164 -2.20 8.97 23.85
C LEU A 164 -1.57 8.65 25.21
N GLN A 165 -0.42 9.27 25.50
CA GLN A 165 0.34 9.01 26.71
C GLN A 165 -0.37 9.51 27.98
N ASP A 166 -1.14 10.60 27.90
CA ASP A 166 -1.94 11.08 29.03
C ASP A 166 -3.04 10.08 29.40
N ALA A 167 -3.75 9.53 28.40
CA ALA A 167 -4.75 8.48 28.63
C ALA A 167 -4.12 7.19 29.20
N LEU A 168 -2.96 6.78 28.67
CA LEU A 168 -2.22 5.61 29.17
C LEU A 168 -1.69 5.81 30.59
N SER A 169 -1.37 7.05 30.97
CA SER A 169 -0.82 7.36 32.29
C SER A 169 -1.79 7.04 33.43
N ILE A 170 -3.10 7.22 33.20
CA ILE A 170 -4.14 6.90 34.19
C ILE A 170 -4.74 5.51 33.97
N ALA A 171 -4.40 4.80 32.89
CA ALA A 171 -5.11 3.60 32.46
C ALA A 171 -5.20 2.51 33.54
N SER A 172 -4.10 2.18 34.23
CA SER A 172 -4.14 1.15 35.29
C SER A 172 -4.91 1.60 36.53
N VAL A 173 -4.77 2.88 36.91
CA VAL A 173 -5.46 3.49 38.06
C VAL A 173 -6.97 3.53 37.81
N ALA A 174 -7.38 4.10 36.67
CA ALA A 174 -8.78 4.21 36.26
C ALA A 174 -9.42 2.81 36.15
N SER A 175 -8.66 1.85 35.63
CA SER A 175 -9.11 0.45 35.53
C SER A 175 -9.33 -0.20 36.88
N ALA A 176 -8.45 0.04 37.86
CA ALA A 176 -8.60 -0.48 39.22
C ALA A 176 -9.75 0.21 39.99
N ALA A 177 -10.03 1.48 39.68
CA ALA A 177 -11.04 2.30 40.35
C ALA A 177 -12.46 2.17 39.75
N ASN A 178 -12.65 1.36 38.70
CA ASN A 178 -13.90 1.31 37.93
C ASN A 178 -14.32 2.69 37.38
N GLU A 179 -13.32 3.45 36.92
CA GLU A 179 -13.44 4.81 36.42
C GLU A 179 -13.24 4.80 34.90
N PRO A 180 -14.26 5.12 34.08
CA PRO A 180 -14.08 5.18 32.64
C PRO A 180 -13.26 6.40 32.25
N ILE A 181 -12.49 6.26 31.18
CA ILE A 181 -11.70 7.33 30.58
C ILE A 181 -12.51 7.93 29.42
N LEU A 182 -12.70 9.24 29.41
CA LEU A 182 -13.37 10.00 28.36
C LEU A 182 -12.35 10.86 27.61
N LEU A 183 -12.45 10.91 26.28
CA LEU A 183 -11.54 11.70 25.45
C LEU A 183 -12.15 13.06 25.09
N THR A 184 -11.35 14.13 25.20
CA THR A 184 -11.77 15.52 24.91
C THR A 184 -10.79 16.21 23.97
N ASP A 185 -11.21 17.32 23.36
CA ASP A 185 -10.32 18.24 22.65
C ASP A 185 -9.72 19.28 23.60
N LYS A 186 -8.67 19.97 23.14
CA LYS A 186 -7.93 20.96 23.95
C LYS A 186 -8.81 22.11 24.42
N ASN A 187 -9.63 22.65 23.52
CA ASN A 187 -10.39 23.88 23.74
C ASN A 187 -11.91 23.68 23.67
N SER A 188 -12.38 22.43 23.55
CA SER A 188 -13.80 22.11 23.51
C SER A 188 -14.06 20.75 24.14
N VAL A 189 -15.19 20.61 24.84
CA VAL A 189 -15.72 19.29 25.24
C VAL A 189 -16.55 18.76 24.07
N PRO A 190 -16.26 17.57 23.53
CA PRO A 190 -17.06 16.98 22.46
C PRO A 190 -18.54 16.82 22.88
N PRO A 191 -19.51 17.04 21.96
CA PRO A 191 -20.93 16.92 22.29
C PRO A 191 -21.33 15.56 22.87
N SER A 192 -20.71 14.47 22.39
CA SER A 192 -20.93 13.11 22.88
C SER A 192 -20.56 12.95 24.36
N VAL A 193 -19.46 13.56 24.79
CA VAL A 193 -18.98 13.55 26.18
C VAL A 193 -19.88 14.41 27.07
N ALA A 194 -20.23 15.61 26.63
CA ALA A 194 -21.15 16.49 27.37
C ALA A 194 -22.53 15.84 27.57
N ALA A 195 -23.06 15.20 26.53
CA ALA A 195 -24.32 14.46 26.59
C ALA A 195 -24.24 13.25 27.55
N TYR A 196 -23.13 12.52 27.54
CA TYR A 196 -22.91 11.39 28.46
C TYR A 196 -22.90 11.84 29.92
N LEU A 197 -22.18 12.91 30.26
CA LEU A 197 -22.13 13.45 31.62
C LEU A 197 -23.51 13.94 32.08
N THR A 198 -24.25 14.63 31.20
CA THR A 198 -25.61 15.09 31.48
C THR A 198 -26.57 13.93 31.76
N ALA A 199 -26.44 12.84 31.02
CA ALA A 199 -27.26 11.63 31.19
C ALA A 199 -26.90 10.82 32.45
N ASN A 200 -25.72 11.04 33.04
CA ASN A 200 -25.19 10.26 34.17
C ASN A 200 -24.84 11.18 35.36
N PRO A 201 -25.85 11.78 36.03
CA PRO A 201 -25.63 12.72 37.13
C PRO A 201 -24.99 12.09 38.38
N SER A 202 -24.83 10.76 38.42
CA SER A 202 -24.05 10.07 39.46
C SER A 202 -22.55 10.36 39.36
N ILE A 203 -22.06 10.84 38.21
CA ILE A 203 -20.68 11.27 38.01
C ILE A 203 -20.52 12.65 38.64
N THR A 204 -19.86 12.69 39.79
CA THR A 204 -19.77 13.89 40.65
C THR A 204 -18.37 14.45 40.78
N SER A 205 -17.36 13.78 40.22
CA SER A 205 -15.97 14.22 40.19
C SER A 205 -15.26 13.74 38.92
N SER A 206 -14.13 14.35 38.58
CA SER A 206 -13.34 13.97 37.42
C SER A 206 -11.84 14.19 37.63
N ASP A 207 -11.02 13.31 37.06
CA ASP A 207 -9.56 13.49 36.99
C ASP A 207 -9.16 13.94 35.59
N VAL A 208 -8.59 15.13 35.47
CA VAL A 208 -8.11 15.69 34.20
C VAL A 208 -6.63 15.38 34.06
N ILE A 209 -6.27 14.57 33.06
CA ILE A 209 -4.91 14.11 32.84
C ILE A 209 -4.27 14.92 31.72
N GLY A 210 -3.20 15.64 32.06
CA GLY A 210 -2.46 16.51 31.16
C GLY A 210 -2.57 18.00 31.51
N GLY A 211 -1.56 18.76 31.07
CA GLY A 211 -1.45 20.20 31.36
C GLY A 211 -2.41 21.08 30.57
N THR A 212 -2.38 22.38 30.83
CA THR A 212 -3.23 23.38 30.14
C THR A 212 -2.95 23.49 28.64
N GLY A 213 -1.77 23.07 28.20
CA GLY A 213 -1.38 22.98 26.80
C GLY A 213 -2.14 21.93 26.00
N VAL A 214 -2.64 20.87 26.65
CA VAL A 214 -3.39 19.75 26.02
C VAL A 214 -4.87 19.74 26.37
N ILE A 215 -5.24 20.22 27.56
CA ILE A 215 -6.64 20.42 28.01
C ILE A 215 -6.70 21.78 28.72
N SER A 216 -7.27 22.79 28.07
CA SER A 216 -7.38 24.15 28.62
C SER A 216 -8.19 24.19 29.92
N ASP A 217 -7.98 25.23 30.74
CA ASP A 217 -8.76 25.39 31.99
C ASP A 217 -10.25 25.63 31.72
N ALA A 218 -10.59 26.24 30.59
CA ALA A 218 -11.98 26.41 30.14
C ALA A 218 -12.66 25.06 29.87
N VAL A 219 -11.92 24.06 29.37
CA VAL A 219 -12.43 22.70 29.19
C VAL A 219 -12.49 21.96 30.52
N ALA A 220 -11.45 22.02 31.35
CA ALA A 220 -11.43 21.37 32.66
C ALA A 220 -12.58 21.84 33.57
N ALA A 221 -12.92 23.14 33.53
CA ALA A 221 -14.02 23.72 34.31
C ALA A 221 -15.41 23.22 33.90
N GLN A 222 -15.55 22.56 32.75
CA GLN A 222 -16.82 21.96 32.30
C GLN A 222 -17.04 20.55 32.86
N PHE A 223 -16.03 19.93 33.47
CA PHE A 223 -16.14 18.63 34.11
C PHE A 223 -16.47 18.77 35.61
N PRO A 224 -17.26 17.87 36.20
CA PRO A 224 -17.68 17.96 37.59
C PRO A 224 -16.48 17.81 38.53
N HIS A 225 -16.27 18.77 39.43
CA HIS A 225 -15.18 18.80 40.43
C HIS A 225 -13.83 18.29 39.91
N ALA A 226 -13.38 18.84 38.77
CA ALA A 226 -12.18 18.41 38.08
C ALA A 226 -10.90 18.59 38.93
N THR A 227 -10.13 17.51 39.11
CA THR A 227 -8.78 17.52 39.71
C THR A 227 -7.76 17.28 38.60
N ARG A 228 -6.76 18.17 38.44
CA ARG A 228 -5.80 18.07 37.33
C ARG A 228 -4.50 17.38 37.78
N HIS A 229 -4.06 16.38 37.01
CA HIS A 229 -2.79 15.67 37.16
C HIS A 229 -1.93 15.90 35.92
N PHE A 230 -0.77 16.53 36.06
CA PHE A 230 0.04 16.91 34.91
C PHE A 230 1.52 17.06 35.23
N GLY A 231 2.35 16.90 34.20
CA GLY A 231 3.74 17.33 34.19
C GLY A 231 4.07 18.15 32.94
N ASN A 232 5.35 18.50 32.77
CA ASN A 232 5.82 19.27 31.61
C ASN A 232 5.84 18.43 30.33
N THR A 233 6.10 17.13 30.46
CA THR A 233 6.04 16.13 29.40
C THR A 233 5.00 15.06 29.73
N ALA A 234 4.64 14.22 28.76
CA ALA A 234 3.74 13.11 29.02
C ALA A 234 4.29 12.07 30.02
N TYR A 235 5.62 11.92 30.09
CA TYR A 235 6.29 11.06 31.07
C TYR A 235 6.31 11.70 32.47
N ASP A 236 6.38 13.04 32.55
CA ASP A 236 6.18 13.75 33.80
C ASP A 236 4.72 13.67 34.27
N THR A 237 3.75 13.70 33.35
CA THR A 237 2.34 13.41 33.67
C THR A 237 2.19 12.00 34.22
N ASN A 238 2.80 10.98 33.59
CA ASN A 238 2.79 9.62 34.12
C ASN A 238 3.39 9.54 35.53
N ASN A 239 4.54 10.19 35.76
CA ASN A 239 5.15 10.28 37.08
C ASN A 239 4.22 10.96 38.11
N GLN A 240 3.58 12.07 37.74
CA GLN A 240 2.66 12.79 38.62
C GLN A 240 1.43 11.95 38.96
N VAL A 241 0.85 11.24 38.00
CA VAL A 241 -0.26 10.31 38.23
C VAL A 241 0.16 9.20 39.19
N ILE A 242 1.33 8.57 39.01
CA ILE A 242 1.81 7.53 39.94
C ILE A 242 1.96 8.08 41.37
N GLN A 243 2.43 9.32 41.51
CA GLN A 243 2.59 9.98 42.81
C GLN A 243 1.25 10.29 43.48
N ASP A 244 0.32 10.92 42.74
CA ASP A 244 -0.98 11.35 43.27
C ASP A 244 -1.85 10.16 43.68
N PHE A 245 -1.75 9.05 42.96
CA PHE A 245 -2.49 7.82 43.23
C PHE A 245 -1.67 6.79 44.02
N SER A 246 -0.52 7.16 44.57
CA SER A 246 0.39 6.24 45.25
C SER A 246 -0.23 5.50 46.44
N SER A 247 -1.26 6.05 47.09
CA SER A 247 -1.98 5.38 48.18
C SER A 247 -2.89 4.25 47.71
N SER A 248 -3.31 4.30 46.44
CA SER A 248 -4.19 3.32 45.80
C SER A 248 -3.39 2.24 45.05
N LEU A 249 -2.09 2.47 44.86
CA LEU A 249 -1.18 1.60 44.13
C LEU A 249 -0.35 0.73 45.09
N LYS A 250 -0.06 -0.50 44.66
CA LYS A 250 0.89 -1.43 45.26
C LYS A 250 2.13 -1.49 44.37
N PHE A 251 3.29 -1.49 45.02
CA PHE A 251 4.59 -1.52 44.35
C PHE A 251 5.28 -2.89 44.52
N ASP A 252 4.49 -3.94 44.73
CA ASP A 252 4.94 -5.34 44.74
C ASP A 252 5.26 -5.80 43.30
N ASN A 253 4.48 -5.32 42.33
CA ASN A 253 4.76 -5.46 40.90
C ASN A 253 4.73 -4.07 40.27
N VAL A 254 5.66 -3.81 39.37
CA VAL A 254 5.70 -2.56 38.60
C VAL A 254 5.84 -2.93 37.14
N TYR A 255 4.93 -2.45 36.31
CA TYR A 255 4.99 -2.68 34.89
C TYR A 255 5.63 -1.49 34.20
N VAL A 256 6.43 -1.75 33.17
CA VAL A 256 7.01 -0.71 32.30
C VAL A 256 6.71 -1.00 30.85
N ALA A 257 6.24 0.02 30.13
CA ALA A 257 5.83 -0.08 28.74
C ALA A 257 6.25 1.16 27.93
N ASN A 258 6.43 0.99 26.62
CA ASN A 258 6.78 2.09 25.74
C ASN A 258 5.57 3.03 25.53
N GLY A 259 5.73 4.30 25.90
CA GLY A 259 4.69 5.32 25.78
C GLY A 259 4.52 5.86 24.36
N ASN A 260 5.54 5.75 23.49
CA ASN A 260 5.45 6.20 22.10
C ASN A 260 4.63 5.23 21.26
N THR A 261 4.86 3.91 21.41
CA THR A 261 4.05 2.90 20.71
C THR A 261 2.72 2.66 21.43
N GLY A 262 2.69 2.71 22.77
CA GLY A 262 1.49 2.66 23.61
C GLY A 262 0.72 1.33 23.63
N ILE A 263 0.95 0.46 22.65
CA ILE A 263 0.14 -0.73 22.40
C ILE A 263 0.28 -1.80 23.49
N ASP A 264 1.49 -2.00 24.01
CA ASP A 264 1.76 -2.96 25.09
C ASP A 264 1.25 -2.41 26.43
N ALA A 265 1.29 -1.10 26.63
CA ALA A 265 0.73 -0.43 27.80
C ALA A 265 -0.80 -0.57 27.84
N LEU A 266 -1.46 -0.40 26.69
CA LEU A 266 -2.89 -0.61 26.53
C LEU A 266 -3.29 -2.03 26.91
N ALA A 267 -2.62 -3.04 26.34
CA ALA A 267 -2.92 -4.45 26.65
C ALA A 267 -2.60 -4.81 28.11
N GLY A 268 -1.57 -4.19 28.69
CA GLY A 268 -1.13 -4.42 30.07
C GLY A 268 -1.91 -3.68 31.15
N ALA A 269 -2.65 -2.62 30.82
CA ALA A 269 -3.48 -1.86 31.76
C ALA A 269 -4.39 -2.72 32.65
N PRO A 270 -5.18 -3.68 32.11
CA PRO A 270 -6.00 -4.57 32.95
C PRO A 270 -5.18 -5.49 33.86
N LEU A 271 -4.03 -6.01 33.40
CA LEU A 271 -3.14 -6.84 34.22
C LEU A 271 -2.56 -6.05 35.40
N ALA A 272 -2.11 -4.82 35.13
CA ALA A 272 -1.63 -3.92 36.17
C ALA A 272 -2.74 -3.58 37.17
N ALA A 273 -3.97 -3.35 36.69
CA ALA A 273 -5.13 -3.07 37.54
C ALA A 273 -5.49 -4.25 38.46
N MET A 274 -5.38 -5.50 38.01
CA MET A 274 -5.66 -6.69 38.85
C MET A 274 -4.78 -6.77 40.10
N THR A 275 -3.56 -6.22 40.01
CA THR A 275 -2.59 -6.22 41.11
C THR A 275 -2.49 -4.87 41.81
N ASN A 276 -3.32 -3.88 41.41
CA ASN A 276 -3.22 -2.48 41.79
C ASN A 276 -1.82 -1.89 41.53
N SER A 277 -1.15 -2.32 40.46
CA SER A 277 0.23 -1.94 40.15
C SER A 277 0.31 -0.71 39.24
N PRO A 278 1.36 0.12 39.37
CA PRO A 278 1.61 1.20 38.43
C PRO A 278 2.10 0.67 37.08
N ILE A 279 1.79 1.42 36.02
CA ILE A 279 2.47 1.33 34.72
C ILE A 279 3.34 2.57 34.56
N VAL A 280 4.66 2.35 34.48
CA VAL A 280 5.65 3.35 34.17
C VAL A 280 5.81 3.45 32.65
N LEU A 281 5.61 4.63 32.08
CA LEU A 281 5.79 4.87 30.65
C LEU A 281 7.22 5.32 30.35
N THR A 282 7.83 4.77 29.29
CA THR A 282 9.17 5.13 28.81
C THR A 282 9.13 5.53 27.33
N ASP A 283 9.97 6.47 26.91
CA ASP A 283 10.28 6.77 25.50
C ASP A 283 11.43 5.92 24.94
N GLY A 284 11.94 4.97 25.72
CA GLY A 284 13.20 4.25 25.46
C GLY A 284 14.31 4.62 26.46
N THR A 285 14.12 5.69 27.24
CA THR A 285 15.02 6.11 28.33
C THR A 285 14.44 5.82 29.71
N VAL A 286 15.26 5.79 30.77
CA VAL A 286 14.76 5.59 32.14
C VAL A 286 13.97 6.84 32.57
N PRO A 287 12.64 6.75 32.75
CA PRO A 287 11.82 7.92 33.01
C PRO A 287 12.02 8.44 34.44
N ALA A 288 11.71 9.72 34.68
CA ALA A 288 11.80 10.35 36.00
C ALA A 288 10.99 9.63 37.09
N ALA A 289 9.94 8.91 36.70
CA ALA A 289 9.16 8.04 37.59
C ALA A 289 10.01 6.96 38.30
N ALA A 290 11.15 6.54 37.72
CA ALA A 290 12.03 5.53 38.31
C ALA A 290 12.49 5.90 39.73
N THR A 291 12.84 7.15 40.00
CA THR A 291 13.25 7.58 41.35
C THR A 291 12.13 7.38 42.37
N TYR A 292 10.91 7.82 42.03
CA TYR A 292 9.77 7.73 42.94
C TYR A 292 9.38 6.26 43.16
N VAL A 293 9.27 5.50 42.07
CA VAL A 293 8.89 4.09 42.08
C VAL A 293 9.89 3.27 42.88
N HIS A 294 11.19 3.43 42.64
CA HIS A 294 12.24 2.74 43.38
C HIS A 294 12.13 2.97 44.89
N GLY A 295 11.88 4.21 45.31
CA GLY A 295 11.67 4.56 46.72
C GLY A 295 10.41 3.94 47.36
N LYS A 296 9.53 3.32 46.56
CA LYS A 296 8.30 2.65 47.01
C LYS A 296 8.30 1.13 46.80
N LEU A 297 9.29 0.57 46.10
CA LEU A 297 9.37 -0.86 45.83
C LEU A 297 9.42 -1.67 47.14
N ALA A 298 8.64 -2.75 47.19
CA ALA A 298 8.78 -3.77 48.22
C ALA A 298 10.12 -4.52 48.08
N THR A 299 10.59 -5.16 49.15
CA THR A 299 11.89 -5.87 49.17
C THR A 299 12.01 -6.96 48.10
N ASP A 300 10.91 -7.62 47.77
CA ASP A 300 10.83 -8.69 46.76
C ASP A 300 10.06 -8.23 45.50
N ALA A 301 9.98 -6.93 45.25
CA ALA A 301 9.21 -6.39 44.13
C ALA A 301 9.81 -6.76 42.78
N VAL A 302 8.94 -7.01 41.80
CA VAL A 302 9.34 -7.33 40.42
C VAL A 302 8.98 -6.19 39.47
N VAL A 303 9.97 -5.73 38.71
CA VAL A 303 9.76 -4.80 37.59
C VAL A 303 9.63 -5.60 36.29
N THR A 304 8.44 -5.59 35.68
CA THR A 304 8.10 -6.37 34.50
C THR A 304 8.02 -5.47 33.26
N ALA A 305 8.82 -5.78 32.24
CA ALA A 305 8.70 -5.13 30.95
C ALA A 305 7.55 -5.71 30.13
N LEU A 306 6.65 -4.85 29.65
CA LEU A 306 5.59 -5.19 28.70
C LEU A 306 6.10 -4.88 27.29
N GLY A 307 6.27 -5.92 26.47
CA GLY A 307 6.87 -5.81 25.14
C GLY A 307 8.33 -6.28 25.06
N GLY A 308 8.81 -6.46 23.82
CA GLY A 308 10.15 -6.94 23.54
C GLY A 308 11.27 -5.96 23.93
N ALA A 309 12.52 -6.42 23.93
CA ALA A 309 13.68 -5.60 24.31
C ALA A 309 13.89 -4.37 23.41
N ALA A 310 13.38 -4.41 22.17
CA ALA A 310 13.44 -3.30 21.22
C ALA A 310 12.54 -2.11 21.62
N VAL A 311 11.42 -2.36 22.31
CA VAL A 311 10.48 -1.31 22.74
C VAL A 311 10.68 -0.92 24.21
N VAL A 312 11.12 -1.87 25.04
CA VAL A 312 11.51 -1.63 26.44
C VAL A 312 12.82 -2.36 26.72
N SER A 313 13.93 -1.63 26.68
CA SER A 313 15.26 -2.20 26.90
C SER A 313 15.45 -2.69 28.34
N ASP A 314 16.38 -3.63 28.54
CA ASP A 314 16.73 -4.08 29.89
C ASP A 314 17.35 -2.97 30.73
N GLN A 315 17.94 -1.96 30.10
CA GLN A 315 18.44 -0.75 30.77
C GLN A 315 17.29 0.03 31.40
N VAL A 316 16.18 0.24 30.68
CA VAL A 316 15.02 0.94 31.24
C VAL A 316 14.44 0.18 32.44
N ARG A 317 14.22 -1.12 32.29
CA ARG A 317 13.70 -1.98 33.37
C ARG A 317 14.61 -1.93 34.60
N THR A 318 15.92 -2.07 34.40
CA THR A 318 16.89 -2.07 35.50
C THR A 318 17.05 -0.67 36.13
N GLY A 319 16.93 0.39 35.34
CA GLY A 319 16.93 1.77 35.83
C GLY A 319 15.75 2.06 36.77
N ILE A 320 14.55 1.55 36.45
CA ILE A 320 13.38 1.63 37.34
C ILE A 320 13.61 0.84 38.63
N LEU A 321 14.19 -0.36 38.53
CA LEU A 321 14.51 -1.18 39.69
C LEU A 321 15.54 -0.52 40.63
N THR A 322 16.49 0.23 40.08
CA THR A 322 17.61 0.85 40.83
C THR A 322 17.40 2.32 41.19
N GLY A 323 16.31 2.94 40.72
CA GLY A 323 16.02 4.36 40.93
C GLY A 323 17.00 5.32 40.26
N GLN A 324 17.84 4.82 39.35
CA GLN A 324 18.84 5.62 38.66
C GLN A 324 18.22 6.29 37.43
N VAL A 325 17.67 7.49 37.62
CA VAL A 325 17.20 8.36 36.55
C VAL A 325 18.39 9.04 35.88
N THR A 326 19.05 8.34 34.96
CA THR A 326 19.97 8.96 34.01
C THR A 326 19.99 8.16 32.71
N ASN A 327 19.79 8.82 31.55
CA ASN A 327 20.52 8.40 30.35
C ASN A 327 22.00 8.37 30.71
N PRO A 328 22.85 7.47 30.18
CA PRO A 328 24.26 7.77 30.16
C PRO A 328 24.34 9.09 29.39
N SER A 329 24.68 10.18 30.06
CA SER A 329 24.89 11.46 29.40
C SER A 329 25.69 12.36 30.33
N GLY A 330 26.99 12.04 30.45
CA GLY A 330 27.92 13.13 30.15
C GLY A 330 27.71 13.57 28.70
N PRO A 331 28.19 14.76 28.28
CA PRO A 331 28.17 15.12 26.86
C PRO A 331 28.62 13.91 26.01
N VAL A 332 27.85 13.60 24.96
CA VAL A 332 28.18 12.51 24.02
C VAL A 332 29.61 12.79 23.57
N ALA A 333 30.53 11.93 23.97
CA ALA A 333 31.94 12.10 23.74
C ALA A 333 32.47 10.82 23.13
N VAL A 334 33.38 10.94 22.18
CA VAL A 334 34.09 9.79 21.62
C VAL A 334 35.01 9.23 22.72
N THR A 335 34.74 8.01 23.17
CA THR A 335 35.53 7.34 24.21
C THR A 335 36.73 6.62 23.61
N SER A 336 36.57 6.05 22.41
CA SER A 336 37.67 5.44 21.66
C SER A 336 37.35 5.37 20.18
N VAL A 337 38.38 5.51 19.35
CA VAL A 337 38.34 5.11 17.94
C VAL A 337 39.41 4.06 17.72
N THR A 338 39.02 2.92 17.16
CA THR A 338 39.93 1.78 16.91
C THR A 338 39.69 1.19 15.54
N ALA A 339 40.73 0.67 14.90
CA ALA A 339 40.58 -0.17 13.72
C ALA A 339 40.13 -1.57 14.17
N VAL A 340 39.00 -2.03 13.64
CA VAL A 340 38.44 -3.36 13.95
C VAL A 340 38.51 -4.33 12.77
N SER A 341 38.86 -3.82 11.59
CA SER A 341 39.27 -4.63 10.44
C SER A 341 40.15 -3.80 9.50
N ALA A 342 40.60 -4.41 8.41
CA ALA A 342 41.30 -3.68 7.33
C ALA A 342 40.38 -2.74 6.53
N THR A 343 39.06 -2.83 6.67
CA THR A 343 38.08 -1.99 5.96
C THR A 343 37.28 -1.10 6.89
N SER A 344 37.42 -1.24 8.22
CA SER A 344 36.52 -0.56 9.14
C SER A 344 37.15 -0.05 10.44
N PHE A 345 36.56 1.05 10.88
CA PHE A 345 36.82 1.68 12.17
C PHE A 345 35.61 1.49 13.08
N GLU A 346 35.87 1.38 14.37
CA GLU A 346 34.87 1.40 15.42
C GLU A 346 35.05 2.69 16.22
N VAL A 347 33.98 3.47 16.32
CA VAL A 347 33.89 4.67 17.16
C VAL A 347 32.94 4.37 18.31
N LYS A 348 33.45 4.39 19.54
CA LYS A 348 32.65 4.24 20.75
C LYS A 348 32.32 5.59 21.34
N PHE A 349 31.10 5.72 21.82
CA PHE A 349 30.62 6.91 22.49
C PHE A 349 30.42 6.65 24.00
N SER A 350 30.54 7.71 24.81
CA SER A 350 30.24 7.68 26.24
C SER A 350 28.75 7.39 26.51
N SER A 351 27.91 7.65 25.51
CA SER A 351 26.46 7.47 25.49
C SER A 351 25.91 7.52 24.07
N ALA A 352 24.71 7.01 23.87
CA ALA A 352 24.06 7.05 22.55
C ALA A 352 23.75 8.50 22.15
N PRO A 353 24.13 8.95 20.93
CA PRO A 353 23.69 10.23 20.41
C PRO A 353 22.16 10.29 20.35
N ALA A 354 21.58 11.45 20.70
CA ALA A 354 20.13 11.63 20.70
C ALA A 354 19.50 11.40 19.31
N ASP A 355 20.26 11.67 18.25
CA ASP A 355 19.91 11.36 16.87
C ASP A 355 21.18 10.89 16.13
N PRO A 356 21.36 9.56 15.96
CA PRO A 356 22.51 9.01 15.26
C PRO A 356 22.63 9.48 13.80
N SER A 357 21.53 9.93 13.17
CA SER A 357 21.55 10.44 11.80
C SER A 357 22.22 11.82 11.66
N LYS A 358 22.36 12.54 12.79
CA LYS A 358 23.06 13.83 12.86
C LYS A 358 24.55 13.71 13.15
N VAL A 359 25.02 12.51 13.48
CA VAL A 359 26.44 12.27 13.71
C VAL A 359 27.12 12.05 12.36
N SER A 360 28.07 12.93 12.05
CA SER A 360 28.88 12.85 10.84
C SER A 360 30.32 12.44 11.18
N PHE A 361 30.91 11.66 10.28
CA PHE A 361 32.27 11.16 10.41
C PHE A 361 33.06 11.61 9.18
N ALA A 362 34.02 12.50 9.36
CA ALA A 362 34.96 12.86 8.31
C ALA A 362 36.25 12.07 8.51
N VAL A 363 36.42 11.02 7.69
CA VAL A 363 37.62 10.19 7.69
C VAL A 363 38.59 10.71 6.63
N THR A 364 39.83 10.99 7.04
CA THR A 364 40.90 11.43 6.14
C THR A 364 42.18 10.64 6.34
N ASN A 365 42.95 10.43 5.27
CA ASN A 365 44.32 9.94 5.30
C ASN A 365 45.23 11.03 4.74
N THR A 366 46.17 11.53 5.55
CA THR A 366 47.10 12.63 5.16
C THR A 366 46.40 13.82 4.47
N GLY A 367 45.17 14.13 4.90
CA GLY A 367 44.33 15.22 4.35
C GLY A 367 43.43 14.85 3.17
N SER A 368 43.54 13.64 2.62
CA SER A 368 42.64 13.14 1.56
C SER A 368 41.39 12.47 2.16
N PRO A 369 40.16 12.81 1.74
CA PRO A 369 38.93 12.18 2.22
C PRO A 369 38.84 10.69 1.88
N VAL A 370 38.25 9.91 2.78
CA VAL A 370 37.99 8.47 2.63
C VAL A 370 36.49 8.24 2.77
N ALA A 371 35.88 7.61 1.76
CA ALA A 371 34.45 7.31 1.78
C ALA A 371 34.14 6.14 2.72
N VAL A 372 33.21 6.37 3.66
CA VAL A 372 32.78 5.38 4.65
C VAL A 372 31.24 5.31 4.70
N THR A 373 30.72 4.13 5.00
CA THR A 373 29.31 3.93 5.36
C THR A 373 29.20 3.62 6.84
N THR A 374 28.22 4.24 7.49
CA THR A 374 28.03 4.12 8.95
C THR A 374 26.97 3.08 9.25
N SER A 375 27.27 2.13 10.13
CA SER A 375 26.26 1.30 10.78
C SER A 375 26.39 1.44 12.30
N TRP A 376 25.26 1.43 12.99
CA TRP A 376 25.21 1.55 14.44
C TRP A 376 24.86 0.20 15.06
N ASP A 377 25.40 -0.06 16.25
CA ASP A 377 24.96 -1.19 17.06
C ASP A 377 23.54 -0.96 17.59
N SER A 378 22.90 -2.00 18.14
CA SER A 378 21.51 -1.90 18.62
C SER A 378 21.32 -0.90 19.76
N THR A 379 22.40 -0.48 20.42
CA THR A 379 22.37 0.51 21.50
C THR A 379 22.70 1.93 21.03
N ASN A 380 23.07 2.13 19.77
CA ASN A 380 23.58 3.38 19.19
C ASN A 380 24.76 3.98 19.97
N THR A 381 25.55 3.19 20.69
CA THR A 381 26.75 3.65 21.42
C THR A 381 28.04 3.33 20.67
N VAL A 382 27.95 2.52 19.61
CA VAL A 382 29.06 2.12 18.77
C VAL A 382 28.69 2.34 17.30
N ALA A 383 29.45 3.20 16.62
CA ALA A 383 29.38 3.37 15.18
C ALA A 383 30.50 2.58 14.51
N THR A 384 30.14 1.72 13.57
CA THR A 384 31.09 1.05 12.68
C THR A 384 31.13 1.82 11.36
N LEU A 385 32.31 2.35 11.02
CA LEU A 385 32.57 3.03 9.76
C LEU A 385 33.19 2.03 8.80
N SER A 386 32.47 1.63 7.76
CA SER A 386 32.89 0.59 6.82
C SER A 386 33.28 1.19 5.48
N CYS A 387 34.36 0.68 4.88
CA CYS A 387 34.81 1.04 3.55
C CYS A 387 34.52 -0.11 2.58
N ALA A 388 34.30 0.23 1.30
CA ALA A 388 34.10 -0.78 0.26
C ALA A 388 35.37 -1.61 -0.02
N ASN A 389 36.55 -1.05 0.23
CA ASN A 389 37.84 -1.67 -0.05
C ASN A 389 38.76 -1.61 1.18
N ASN A 390 39.74 -2.51 1.24
CA ASN A 390 40.79 -2.48 2.25
C ASN A 390 41.51 -1.13 2.25
N LEU A 391 41.67 -0.55 3.43
CA LEU A 391 42.37 0.70 3.64
C LEU A 391 43.88 0.47 3.53
N PRO A 392 44.61 1.31 2.77
CA PRO A 392 46.07 1.29 2.76
C PRO A 392 46.67 1.40 4.16
N GLU A 393 47.87 0.85 4.34
CA GLU A 393 48.63 1.08 5.55
C GLU A 393 48.92 2.58 5.72
N GLY A 394 48.62 3.11 6.91
CA GLY A 394 48.75 4.54 7.15
C GLY A 394 48.04 5.01 8.41
N SER A 395 48.14 6.31 8.65
CA SER A 395 47.51 6.99 9.77
C SER A 395 46.26 7.73 9.29
N TYR A 396 45.12 7.39 9.87
CA TYR A 396 43.81 7.92 9.52
C TYR A 396 43.31 8.84 10.63
N SER A 397 42.81 10.01 10.24
CA SER A 397 42.18 10.97 11.13
C SER A 397 40.67 10.85 10.98
N ILE A 398 39.98 10.55 12.07
CA ILE A 398 38.52 10.44 12.14
C ILE A 398 38.04 11.65 12.94
N ASP A 399 37.40 12.59 12.25
CA ASP A 399 36.73 13.72 12.88
C ASP A 399 35.24 13.40 13.07
N VAL A 400 34.73 13.64 14.27
CA VAL A 400 33.37 13.23 14.66
C VAL A 400 32.59 14.46 15.10
N GLN A 401 31.49 14.75 14.40
CA GLN A 401 30.62 15.88 14.72
C GLN A 401 29.21 15.38 14.95
N ASN A 402 28.51 15.93 15.93
CA ASN A 402 27.08 15.73 16.12
C ASN A 402 26.36 17.04 15.80
N ASP A 403 25.73 17.09 14.63
CA ASP A 403 25.25 18.34 14.02
C ASP A 403 26.40 19.35 13.90
N SER A 404 26.30 20.52 14.54
CA SER A 404 27.36 21.54 14.54
C SER A 404 28.35 21.41 15.72
N VAL A 405 28.22 20.38 16.56
CA VAL A 405 29.05 20.17 17.76
C VAL A 405 30.20 19.22 17.43
N ASP A 406 31.44 19.72 17.52
CA ASP A 406 32.66 18.93 17.41
C ASP A 406 32.84 18.02 18.65
N LEU A 407 32.88 16.70 18.44
CA LEU A 407 33.10 15.70 19.47
C LEU A 407 34.56 15.24 19.57
N GLY A 408 35.43 15.79 18.73
CA GLY A 408 36.86 15.59 18.71
C GLY A 408 37.34 14.72 17.55
N THR A 409 38.61 14.92 17.22
CA THR A 409 39.32 14.16 16.19
C THR A 409 40.24 13.11 16.84
N SER A 410 40.16 11.87 16.35
CA SER A 410 41.06 10.78 16.76
C SER A 410 41.92 10.30 15.61
N THR A 411 43.16 9.90 15.91
CA THR A 411 44.07 9.32 14.91
C THR A 411 44.24 7.82 15.16
N VAL A 412 43.96 7.01 14.15
CA VAL A 412 44.07 5.54 14.19
C VAL A 412 45.02 5.06 13.11
N ALA A 413 45.93 4.16 13.48
CA ALA A 413 46.79 3.49 12.51
C ALA A 413 46.07 2.27 11.92
N ILE A 414 45.99 2.20 10.60
CA ILE A 414 45.67 0.97 9.87
C ILE A 414 47.00 0.33 9.49
N THR A 415 47.20 -0.92 9.91
CA THR A 415 48.29 -1.74 9.37
C THR A 415 47.77 -2.58 8.22
N ALA A 416 48.64 -2.89 7.25
CA ALA A 416 48.28 -3.80 6.16
C ALA A 416 47.71 -5.12 6.72
N GLN A 417 46.62 -5.61 6.12
CA GLN A 417 46.00 -6.86 6.54
C GLN A 417 46.99 -8.01 6.41
N LYS A 418 47.23 -8.74 7.50
CA LYS A 418 48.15 -9.87 7.54
C LYS A 418 47.58 -10.97 8.40
N ILE A 419 47.99 -12.21 8.13
CA ILE A 419 47.64 -13.34 8.99
C ILE A 419 48.26 -13.11 10.36
N ALA A 420 47.46 -13.25 11.42
CA ALA A 420 47.93 -13.16 12.81
C ALA A 420 47.75 -14.48 13.55
N LYS A 421 46.74 -15.28 13.18
CA LYS A 421 46.51 -16.61 13.76
C LYS A 421 46.01 -17.57 12.69
N ILE A 422 46.59 -18.78 12.67
CA ILE A 422 46.06 -19.92 11.94
C ILE A 422 45.58 -20.92 12.99
N ASP A 423 44.34 -21.37 12.88
CA ASP A 423 43.67 -22.23 13.86
C ASP A 423 43.15 -23.50 13.17
N ILE A 424 43.80 -24.64 13.38
CA ILE A 424 43.29 -25.92 12.91
C ILE A 424 42.28 -26.39 13.97
N ASN A 425 41.00 -26.11 13.74
CA ASN A 425 39.91 -26.37 14.69
C ASN A 425 39.36 -27.80 14.63
N SER A 426 39.85 -28.63 13.72
CA SER A 426 39.64 -30.06 13.77
C SER A 426 40.45 -30.74 14.87
N THR A 427 39.83 -31.69 15.57
CA THR A 427 40.49 -32.58 16.55
C THR A 427 40.78 -33.98 15.98
N LYS A 428 40.16 -34.31 14.85
CA LYS A 428 40.32 -35.57 14.11
C LYS A 428 40.57 -35.30 12.63
N LEU A 429 41.32 -36.20 11.99
CA LEU A 429 41.47 -36.25 10.54
C LEU A 429 40.46 -37.26 9.99
N ALA A 430 39.45 -36.75 9.27
CA ALA A 430 38.38 -37.54 8.69
C ALA A 430 38.87 -38.27 7.44
N VAL A 431 39.01 -39.60 7.47
CA VAL A 431 39.53 -40.35 6.32
C VAL A 431 38.38 -40.95 5.51
N THR A 432 38.34 -40.58 4.24
CA THR A 432 37.41 -41.15 3.26
C THR A 432 38.02 -42.39 2.61
N THR A 433 37.20 -43.42 2.37
CA THR A 433 37.58 -44.60 1.61
C THR A 433 36.81 -44.59 0.30
N THR A 434 37.46 -44.22 -0.81
CA THR A 434 36.83 -44.33 -2.12
C THR A 434 36.56 -45.80 -2.44
N SER A 435 35.36 -46.09 -2.95
CA SER A 435 34.77 -47.44 -3.04
C SER A 435 35.43 -48.38 -4.08
N SER A 436 36.66 -48.13 -4.55
CA SER A 436 37.25 -48.95 -5.62
C SER A 436 38.76 -49.20 -5.57
N SER A 437 39.51 -48.65 -4.62
CA SER A 437 40.90 -49.09 -4.42
C SER A 437 41.41 -48.75 -3.03
N ILE A 438 42.06 -49.73 -2.39
CA ILE A 438 42.72 -49.62 -1.07
C ILE A 438 43.93 -48.65 -1.10
N THR A 439 44.16 -48.00 -2.25
CA THR A 439 45.27 -47.11 -2.51
C THR A 439 44.85 -45.64 -2.29
N GLY A 440 45.01 -45.15 -1.06
CA GLY A 440 44.97 -43.73 -0.70
C GLY A 440 43.66 -43.24 -0.07
N GLY A 441 43.50 -43.46 1.25
CA GLY A 441 42.44 -42.78 2.00
C GLY A 441 42.73 -41.29 2.13
N ILE A 442 41.91 -40.43 1.53
CA ILE A 442 42.05 -38.97 1.59
C ILE A 442 41.51 -38.47 2.93
N GLY A 443 42.31 -37.68 3.65
CA GLY A 443 41.99 -37.13 4.96
C GLY A 443 41.46 -35.71 4.87
N TYR A 444 40.42 -35.36 5.63
CA TYR A 444 39.87 -34.02 5.71
C TYR A 444 39.97 -33.45 7.11
N ALA A 445 40.36 -32.18 7.20
CA ALA A 445 40.37 -31.39 8.43
C ALA A 445 39.86 -29.98 8.14
N THR A 446 39.47 -29.27 9.18
CA THR A 446 38.99 -27.88 9.11
C THR A 446 40.00 -26.93 9.75
N PHE A 447 40.06 -25.70 9.23
CA PHE A 447 40.86 -24.62 9.78
C PHE A 447 40.15 -23.28 9.64
N LYS A 448 40.58 -22.33 10.46
CA LYS A 448 40.24 -20.92 10.37
C LYS A 448 41.50 -20.06 10.36
N VAL A 449 41.43 -18.93 9.68
CA VAL A 449 42.51 -17.94 9.61
C VAL A 449 41.97 -16.63 10.13
N TYR A 450 42.70 -16.01 11.06
CA TYR A 450 42.35 -14.72 11.61
C TYR A 450 43.43 -13.70 11.29
N ASP A 451 43.00 -12.50 10.93
CA ASP A 451 43.91 -11.36 10.74
C ASP A 451 44.29 -10.72 12.09
N GLN A 452 45.11 -9.67 12.05
CA GLN A 452 45.56 -8.96 13.25
C GLN A 452 44.44 -8.31 14.08
N TYR A 453 43.24 -8.18 13.51
CA TYR A 453 42.07 -7.62 14.18
C TYR A 453 41.15 -8.72 14.75
N GLY A 454 41.51 -10.00 14.57
CA GLY A 454 40.71 -11.13 15.03
C GLY A 454 39.53 -11.47 14.11
N VAL A 455 39.48 -10.89 12.91
CA VAL A 455 38.44 -11.18 11.91
C VAL A 455 38.77 -12.49 11.19
N ASP A 456 37.77 -13.35 11.03
CA ASP A 456 37.88 -14.59 10.26
C ASP A 456 38.05 -14.25 8.76
N ILE A 457 39.26 -14.46 8.24
CA ILE A 457 39.66 -14.19 6.86
C ILE A 457 39.91 -15.49 6.08
N THR A 458 39.30 -16.60 6.51
CA THR A 458 39.52 -17.93 5.91
C THR A 458 39.18 -17.98 4.42
N SER A 459 38.29 -17.11 3.93
CA SER A 459 37.93 -16.98 2.52
C SER A 459 38.72 -15.91 1.75
N SER A 460 39.68 -15.24 2.40
CA SER A 460 40.50 -14.20 1.78
C SER A 460 41.65 -14.79 0.96
N TYR A 461 42.13 -14.05 -0.04
CA TYR A 461 43.33 -14.40 -0.81
C TYR A 461 44.58 -14.57 0.07
N LEU A 462 44.63 -13.94 1.25
CA LEU A 462 45.74 -14.11 2.20
C LEU A 462 45.80 -15.54 2.74
N ALA A 463 44.65 -16.15 3.03
CA ALA A 463 44.58 -17.54 3.51
C ALA A 463 45.08 -18.55 2.45
N ASN A 464 44.99 -18.20 1.16
CA ASN A 464 45.48 -19.04 0.05
C ASN A 464 47.01 -19.14 0.00
N ASN A 465 47.74 -18.21 0.63
CA ASN A 465 49.21 -18.21 0.65
C ASN A 465 49.80 -19.06 1.78
N ILE A 466 48.96 -19.64 2.65
CA ILE A 466 49.42 -20.54 3.70
C ILE A 466 49.98 -21.81 3.05
N THR A 467 51.24 -22.10 3.35
CA THR A 467 51.88 -23.35 2.95
C THR A 467 51.51 -24.42 3.96
N TRP A 468 50.85 -25.47 3.48
CA TRP A 468 50.46 -26.61 4.29
C TRP A 468 51.42 -27.77 4.08
N THR A 469 51.91 -28.33 5.18
CA THR A 469 52.83 -29.47 5.17
C THR A 469 52.36 -30.56 6.12
N THR A 470 52.70 -31.80 5.79
CA THR A 470 52.47 -32.95 6.64
C THR A 470 53.56 -34.00 6.44
N GLY A 471 53.75 -34.85 7.44
CA GLY A 471 54.74 -35.93 7.39
C GLY A 471 54.30 -37.16 6.57
N VAL A 472 53.05 -37.21 6.09
CA VAL A 472 52.44 -38.42 5.50
C VAL A 472 52.07 -38.28 4.02
N GLY A 473 52.33 -37.13 3.38
CA GLY A 473 51.93 -36.85 2.00
C GLY A 473 51.87 -35.36 1.67
N SER A 474 50.89 -34.96 0.84
CA SER A 474 50.62 -33.57 0.47
C SER A 474 49.33 -33.06 1.11
N VAL A 475 49.25 -31.75 1.34
CA VAL A 475 48.04 -31.08 1.82
C VAL A 475 47.59 -30.03 0.80
N THR A 476 46.32 -30.06 0.43
CA THR A 476 45.65 -29.08 -0.44
C THR A 476 44.48 -28.43 0.31
N VAL A 477 43.99 -27.31 -0.21
CA VAL A 477 42.82 -26.59 0.33
C VAL A 477 41.74 -26.61 -0.77
N PRO A 478 40.87 -27.63 -0.81
CA PRO A 478 39.88 -27.79 -1.89
C PRO A 478 38.72 -26.77 -1.81
N SER A 479 38.50 -26.19 -0.63
CA SER A 479 37.50 -25.16 -0.36
C SER A 479 37.92 -24.32 0.84
N HIS A 480 37.34 -23.12 1.00
CA HIS A 480 37.71 -22.21 2.08
C HIS A 480 37.53 -22.87 3.46
N GLY A 481 38.63 -23.00 4.21
CA GLY A 481 38.61 -23.55 5.57
C GLY A 481 38.65 -25.08 5.65
N VAL A 482 38.84 -25.78 4.53
CA VAL A 482 38.99 -27.25 4.49
C VAL A 482 40.39 -27.62 4.02
N LEU A 483 41.01 -28.55 4.72
CA LEU A 483 42.28 -29.18 4.37
C LEU A 483 42.01 -30.59 3.84
N GLU A 484 42.65 -30.93 2.74
CA GLU A 484 42.65 -32.26 2.16
C GLU A 484 44.08 -32.83 2.20
N VAL A 485 44.25 -33.95 2.89
CA VAL A 485 45.51 -34.66 3.03
C VAL A 485 45.50 -35.85 2.09
N THR A 486 46.39 -35.85 1.12
CA THR A 486 46.61 -36.98 0.21
C THR A 486 47.90 -37.70 0.59
N PRO A 487 47.85 -39.00 0.95
CA PRO A 487 49.04 -39.75 1.36
C PRO A 487 50.02 -39.97 0.19
N SER A 488 51.32 -40.06 0.49
CA SER A 488 52.34 -40.30 -0.54
C SER A 488 52.43 -41.78 -0.97
N GLY A 489 52.47 -42.04 -2.27
CA GLY A 489 52.65 -43.40 -2.81
C GLY A 489 51.45 -44.32 -2.56
N THR A 490 51.69 -45.54 -2.09
CA THR A 490 50.63 -46.53 -1.80
C THR A 490 50.18 -46.57 -0.34
N THR A 491 50.59 -45.60 0.49
CA THR A 491 50.21 -45.55 1.91
C THR A 491 48.76 -45.11 2.12
N ASN A 492 48.12 -45.61 3.18
CA ASN A 492 46.74 -45.27 3.54
C ASN A 492 46.76 -44.49 4.86
N LEU A 493 46.07 -43.34 4.94
CA LEU A 493 46.07 -42.52 6.16
C LEU A 493 45.54 -43.25 7.40
N LEU A 494 44.72 -44.29 7.23
CA LEU A 494 44.26 -45.16 8.32
C LEU A 494 45.37 -45.97 9.00
N THR A 495 46.57 -46.10 8.40
CA THR A 495 47.69 -46.81 9.04
C THR A 495 48.42 -45.98 10.09
N PHE A 496 48.17 -44.67 10.13
CA PHE A 496 48.73 -43.77 11.14
C PHE A 496 47.70 -43.57 12.25
N SER A 497 48.09 -43.64 13.52
CA SER A 497 47.18 -43.28 14.63
C SER A 497 46.93 -41.78 14.72
N THR A 498 47.91 -40.99 14.31
CA THR A 498 47.89 -39.52 14.33
C THR A 498 48.60 -38.98 13.12
N VAL A 499 48.09 -37.88 12.56
CA VAL A 499 48.73 -37.12 11.48
C VAL A 499 48.99 -35.71 11.98
N VAL A 500 50.22 -35.24 11.78
CA VAL A 500 50.59 -33.84 12.07
C VAL A 500 50.42 -33.01 10.82
N ILE A 501 49.65 -31.94 10.91
CA ILE A 501 49.49 -30.94 9.87
C ILE A 501 50.06 -29.62 10.38
N THR A 502 50.91 -28.99 9.57
CA THR A 502 51.50 -27.69 9.88
C THR A 502 51.13 -26.70 8.79
N GLY A 503 50.46 -25.62 9.17
CA GLY A 503 50.22 -24.46 8.32
C GLY A 503 51.23 -23.37 8.63
N TYR A 504 51.91 -22.86 7.61
CA TYR A 504 52.88 -21.78 7.74
C TYR A 504 52.63 -20.69 6.70
N ASP A 505 52.43 -19.47 7.15
CA ASP A 505 52.45 -18.30 6.27
C ASP A 505 53.85 -17.66 6.30
N SER A 506 54.55 -17.74 5.16
CA SER A 506 55.89 -17.19 5.01
C SER A 506 55.94 -15.66 5.06
N SER A 507 54.82 -14.97 4.84
CA SER A 507 54.74 -13.51 4.81
C SER A 507 54.63 -12.89 6.20
N SER A 508 53.79 -13.46 7.08
CA SER A 508 53.67 -13.03 8.48
C SER A 508 54.58 -13.76 9.46
N GLY A 509 55.11 -14.94 9.07
CA GLY A 509 55.85 -15.84 9.95
C GLY A 509 54.97 -16.63 10.92
N VAL A 510 53.64 -16.53 10.82
CA VAL A 510 52.70 -17.26 11.65
C VAL A 510 52.68 -18.73 11.25
N SER A 511 52.90 -19.62 12.22
CA SER A 511 52.82 -21.06 12.05
C SER A 511 51.87 -21.68 13.08
N THR A 512 51.14 -22.71 12.68
CA THR A 512 50.41 -23.57 13.60
C THR A 512 50.63 -25.03 13.24
N SER A 513 50.69 -25.90 14.24
CA SER A 513 50.78 -27.34 14.05
C SER A 513 49.73 -28.03 14.91
N ALA A 514 48.94 -28.90 14.30
CA ALA A 514 47.97 -29.74 15.01
C ALA A 514 48.29 -31.22 14.79
N THR A 515 48.19 -32.00 15.87
CA THR A 515 48.25 -33.46 15.83
C THR A 515 46.84 -33.99 15.84
N LEU A 516 46.37 -34.50 14.71
CA LEU A 516 44.99 -34.97 14.52
C LEU A 516 44.94 -36.48 14.63
N ASN A 517 44.04 -37.02 15.45
CA ASN A 517 43.79 -38.46 15.47
C ASN A 517 43.10 -38.87 14.17
N THR A 518 43.57 -39.91 13.52
CA THR A 518 42.90 -40.43 12.31
C THR A 518 41.59 -41.10 12.72
N SER A 519 40.51 -40.78 12.01
CA SER A 519 39.20 -41.37 12.27
C SER A 519 39.18 -42.84 11.84
N THR A 520 38.61 -43.71 12.69
CA THR A 520 38.25 -45.09 12.31
C THR A 520 36.89 -45.17 11.62
N ALA A 521 36.08 -44.12 11.70
CA ALA A 521 34.81 -44.01 10.97
C ALA A 521 35.09 -43.54 9.54
N ALA A 522 34.54 -44.24 8.54
CA ALA A 522 34.55 -43.77 7.16
C ALA A 522 33.75 -42.45 7.07
N GLY A 523 34.15 -41.54 6.19
CA GLY A 523 33.43 -40.29 5.89
C GLY A 523 33.84 -39.08 6.73
N THR A 524 33.24 -37.93 6.43
CA THR A 524 33.65 -36.59 6.95
C THR A 524 32.70 -35.96 7.96
N LEU A 525 31.50 -36.50 8.15
CA LEU A 525 30.50 -35.96 9.09
C LEU A 525 30.28 -36.88 10.29
N SER A 526 30.06 -36.30 11.48
CA SER A 526 29.55 -37.04 12.65
C SER A 526 28.04 -37.07 12.75
N GLY A 527 27.36 -36.11 12.13
CA GLY A 527 25.90 -36.01 12.20
C GLY A 527 25.32 -35.04 11.18
N ILE A 528 24.07 -35.31 10.79
CA ILE A 528 23.24 -34.44 9.95
C ILE A 528 21.81 -34.45 10.51
N THR A 529 21.12 -33.32 10.42
CA THR A 529 19.68 -33.22 10.70
C THR A 529 18.99 -32.50 9.56
N LEU A 530 18.04 -33.17 8.91
CA LEU A 530 17.14 -32.59 7.91
C LEU A 530 15.98 -31.90 8.63
N ASN A 531 15.81 -30.59 8.45
CA ASN A 531 14.86 -29.80 9.22
C ASN A 531 13.52 -29.64 8.49
N LYS A 532 13.54 -28.95 7.34
CA LYS A 532 12.33 -28.54 6.62
C LYS A 532 12.58 -28.42 5.13
N LEU A 533 11.59 -28.81 4.34
CA LEU A 533 11.55 -28.50 2.90
C LEU A 533 11.06 -27.06 2.68
N THR A 534 11.80 -26.31 1.88
CA THR A 534 11.46 -24.92 1.52
C THR A 534 11.36 -24.76 0.02
N SER A 535 10.45 -23.89 -0.41
CA SER A 535 10.31 -23.40 -1.78
C SER A 535 10.36 -21.88 -1.75
N SER A 536 10.82 -21.26 -2.83
CA SER A 536 10.86 -19.80 -2.99
C SER A 536 9.49 -19.13 -2.85
N ASN A 537 8.40 -19.86 -3.13
CA ASN A 537 7.00 -19.40 -3.10
C ASN A 537 6.16 -19.99 -1.95
N ASN A 538 6.78 -20.71 -1.00
CA ASN A 538 6.06 -21.41 0.08
C ASN A 538 5.02 -22.46 -0.41
N ALA A 539 5.16 -22.96 -1.65
CA ALA A 539 4.24 -23.94 -2.23
C ALA A 539 4.31 -25.33 -1.58
N VAL A 540 3.24 -26.10 -1.78
CA VAL A 540 3.13 -27.50 -1.34
C VAL A 540 3.69 -28.41 -2.43
N LEU A 541 4.53 -29.38 -2.06
CA LEU A 541 5.10 -30.38 -2.96
C LEU A 541 4.00 -31.18 -3.69
N THR A 542 3.74 -30.90 -4.97
CA THR A 542 2.62 -31.48 -5.74
C THR A 542 3.14 -32.18 -6.99
N ALA A 543 2.47 -33.26 -7.42
CA ALA A 543 2.74 -33.87 -8.72
C ALA A 543 2.42 -32.89 -9.87
N GLN A 544 3.19 -32.94 -10.96
CA GLN A 544 3.28 -31.95 -12.06
C GLN A 544 4.15 -30.72 -11.84
N ASP A 545 4.63 -30.46 -10.63
CA ASP A 545 5.55 -29.35 -10.37
C ASP A 545 6.99 -29.71 -10.82
N THR A 546 7.17 -30.16 -12.08
CA THR A 546 8.45 -30.71 -12.58
C THR A 546 9.50 -29.64 -12.88
N SER A 547 9.12 -28.36 -12.94
CA SER A 547 10.01 -27.22 -13.14
C SER A 547 10.52 -26.62 -11.84
N ASP A 548 9.83 -26.88 -10.74
CA ASP A 548 10.12 -26.25 -9.45
C ASP A 548 11.25 -27.00 -8.75
N ILE A 549 12.08 -26.24 -8.04
CA ILE A 549 13.23 -26.76 -7.30
C ILE A 549 13.02 -26.41 -5.84
N TRP A 550 13.05 -27.43 -4.99
CA TRP A 550 12.97 -27.27 -3.54
C TRP A 550 14.33 -27.51 -2.90
N TYR A 551 14.53 -26.93 -1.72
CA TYR A 551 15.72 -27.15 -0.92
C TYR A 551 15.35 -27.59 0.49
N ILE A 552 16.06 -28.60 0.99
CA ILE A 552 15.97 -29.02 2.38
C ILE A 552 16.94 -28.17 3.21
N ASP A 553 16.39 -27.46 4.19
CA ASP A 553 17.17 -26.87 5.27
C ASP A 553 17.75 -27.99 6.14
N TYR A 554 19.04 -27.91 6.45
CA TYR A 554 19.74 -28.93 7.21
C TYR A 554 20.83 -28.33 8.11
N THR A 555 21.17 -29.07 9.16
CA THR A 555 22.38 -28.80 9.96
C THR A 555 23.30 -30.01 9.89
N ALA A 556 24.60 -29.78 9.77
CA ALA A 556 25.60 -30.85 9.74
C ALA A 556 26.81 -30.53 10.63
N THR A 557 27.48 -31.58 11.09
CA THR A 557 28.68 -31.51 11.93
C THR A 557 29.80 -32.35 11.34
N ASP A 558 31.01 -31.78 11.24
CA ASP A 558 32.22 -32.53 10.89
C ASP A 558 32.56 -33.57 11.97
N LEU A 559 33.47 -34.50 11.70
CA LEU A 559 33.85 -35.55 12.67
C LEU A 559 34.47 -35.03 14.00
N SER A 560 34.86 -33.76 14.02
CA SER A 560 35.37 -33.07 15.22
C SER A 560 34.25 -32.37 16.01
N GLY A 561 33.01 -32.39 15.52
CA GLY A 561 31.83 -31.78 16.15
C GLY A 561 31.60 -30.32 15.76
N ASN A 562 32.37 -29.78 14.81
CA ASN A 562 32.17 -28.41 14.34
C ASN A 562 31.02 -28.36 13.33
N SER A 563 30.19 -27.32 13.38
CA SER A 563 29.16 -27.10 12.37
C SER A 563 29.80 -26.88 10.99
N THR A 564 29.21 -27.50 9.96
CA THR A 564 29.69 -27.37 8.58
C THR A 564 28.52 -27.35 7.60
N ASN A 565 28.70 -26.58 6.53
CA ASN A 565 27.89 -26.60 5.32
C ASN A 565 28.78 -26.77 4.07
N ASP A 566 30.06 -27.11 4.26
CA ASP A 566 31.02 -27.24 3.16
C ASP A 566 30.64 -28.41 2.24
N TYR A 567 30.69 -28.16 0.94
CA TYR A 567 30.31 -29.14 -0.08
C TYR A 567 31.17 -30.41 -0.03
N ASN A 568 32.49 -30.28 0.16
CA ASN A 568 33.39 -31.44 0.21
C ASN A 568 33.19 -32.25 1.49
N LEU A 569 32.92 -31.61 2.62
CA LEU A 569 32.62 -32.30 3.88
C LEU A 569 31.23 -32.94 3.86
N VAL A 570 30.23 -32.32 3.25
CA VAL A 570 28.87 -32.90 3.19
C VAL A 570 28.81 -34.05 2.18
N LYS A 571 29.32 -33.86 0.95
CA LYS A 571 29.28 -34.91 -0.10
C LYS A 571 30.02 -36.19 0.31
N ASN A 572 31.15 -36.06 1.02
CA ASN A 572 31.97 -37.19 1.44
C ASN A 572 31.54 -37.78 2.80
N GLY A 573 30.60 -37.13 3.49
CA GLY A 573 30.14 -37.55 4.81
C GLY A 573 28.82 -38.30 4.80
N LEU A 574 28.06 -38.17 3.71
CA LEU A 574 26.78 -38.83 3.51
C LEU A 574 26.93 -40.08 2.64
N ILE A 575 26.18 -41.12 2.97
CA ILE A 575 25.99 -42.30 2.12
C ILE A 575 24.99 -41.91 1.02
N THR A 576 25.45 -41.89 -0.22
CA THR A 576 24.64 -41.58 -1.39
C THR A 576 24.47 -42.79 -2.30
N THR A 577 23.42 -42.79 -3.13
CA THR A 577 23.18 -43.84 -4.13
C THR A 577 23.71 -43.43 -5.50
N GLY A 578 24.57 -44.27 -6.09
CA GLY A 578 25.15 -44.03 -7.42
C GLY A 578 26.17 -42.89 -7.47
N ASP A 579 26.59 -42.52 -8.68
CA ASP A 579 27.55 -41.43 -8.93
C ASP A 579 26.90 -40.03 -8.82
N ASP A 580 25.57 -39.97 -8.66
CA ASP A 580 24.78 -38.74 -8.70
C ASP A 580 24.58 -38.07 -7.35
N LEU A 581 25.23 -38.51 -6.27
CA LEU A 581 25.11 -37.92 -4.92
C LEU A 581 23.66 -37.84 -4.39
N GLU A 582 22.83 -38.81 -4.77
CA GLU A 582 21.43 -38.87 -4.35
C GLU A 582 21.27 -39.44 -2.94
N LEU A 583 20.36 -38.86 -2.17
CA LEU A 583 19.90 -39.38 -0.89
C LEU A 583 18.80 -40.42 -1.10
N THR A 584 18.57 -41.28 -0.10
CA THR A 584 17.53 -42.30 -0.21
C THR A 584 16.15 -41.66 -0.11
N SER A 585 15.34 -41.77 -1.17
CA SER A 585 13.93 -41.39 -1.17
C SER A 585 13.04 -42.65 -1.14
N SER A 586 12.01 -42.65 -0.30
CA SER A 586 11.04 -43.75 -0.24
C SER A 586 10.07 -43.78 -1.43
N ASN A 587 10.11 -42.77 -2.29
CA ASN A 587 9.16 -42.59 -3.40
C ASN A 587 9.91 -42.30 -4.72
N PRO A 588 9.67 -43.07 -5.79
CA PRO A 588 10.38 -42.91 -7.06
C PRO A 588 10.06 -41.61 -7.81
N TYR A 589 9.05 -40.85 -7.39
CA TYR A 589 8.66 -39.59 -8.03
C TYR A 589 9.35 -38.36 -7.43
N VAL A 590 10.12 -38.53 -6.35
CA VAL A 590 10.83 -37.44 -5.68
C VAL A 590 12.30 -37.82 -5.54
N THR A 591 13.18 -37.01 -6.11
CA THR A 591 14.63 -37.16 -5.97
C THR A 591 15.15 -36.12 -5.01
N ALA A 592 16.15 -36.49 -4.19
CA ALA A 592 16.89 -35.57 -3.33
C ALA A 592 18.39 -35.74 -3.58
N LYS A 593 19.11 -34.67 -3.89
CA LYS A 593 20.52 -34.70 -4.30
C LYS A 593 21.35 -33.65 -3.58
N VAL A 594 22.56 -34.02 -3.17
CA VAL A 594 23.55 -33.05 -2.67
C VAL A 594 24.16 -32.33 -3.87
N VAL A 595 23.99 -31.02 -3.92
CA VAL A 595 24.52 -30.13 -4.96
C VAL A 595 25.34 -29.01 -4.33
N GLN A 596 26.09 -28.27 -5.14
CA GLN A 596 26.67 -27.00 -4.71
C GLN A 596 25.55 -25.95 -4.58
N ASP A 597 25.64 -25.10 -3.56
CA ASP A 597 24.70 -23.98 -3.40
C ASP A 597 24.82 -23.05 -4.63
N PRO A 598 23.70 -22.69 -5.30
CA PRO A 598 23.72 -21.82 -6.48
C PRO A 598 24.39 -20.46 -6.24
N ASN A 599 24.40 -19.98 -5.00
CA ASN A 599 24.98 -18.69 -4.61
C ASN A 599 26.41 -18.82 -4.05
N ASP A 600 26.85 -20.02 -3.65
CA ASP A 600 28.18 -20.27 -3.08
C ASP A 600 28.62 -21.72 -3.34
N SER A 601 29.50 -21.90 -4.32
CA SER A 601 29.94 -23.23 -4.75
C SER A 601 30.76 -24.00 -3.70
N ASN A 602 31.20 -23.35 -2.61
CA ASN A 602 31.84 -24.03 -1.49
C ASN A 602 30.84 -24.66 -0.52
N LYS A 603 29.56 -24.27 -0.57
CA LYS A 603 28.51 -24.79 0.29
C LYS A 603 27.73 -25.91 -0.38
N ALA A 604 27.28 -26.88 0.40
CA ALA A 604 26.32 -27.89 -0.03
C ALA A 604 24.89 -27.39 0.16
N ALA A 605 24.04 -27.69 -0.83
CA ALA A 605 22.59 -27.62 -0.74
C ALA A 605 22.01 -29.02 -1.00
N ILE A 606 20.89 -29.36 -0.37
CA ILE A 606 20.15 -30.59 -0.65
C ILE A 606 18.94 -30.22 -1.50
N GLN A 607 19.09 -30.41 -2.81
CA GLN A 607 18.08 -30.13 -3.82
C GLN A 607 17.04 -31.26 -3.84
N VAL A 608 15.77 -30.91 -3.94
CA VAL A 608 14.66 -31.86 -4.12
C VAL A 608 13.91 -31.51 -5.40
N THR A 609 13.57 -32.50 -6.21
CA THR A 609 12.80 -32.34 -7.46
C THR A 609 11.68 -33.38 -7.56
N VAL A 610 10.61 -33.03 -8.26
CA VAL A 610 9.49 -33.92 -8.59
C VAL A 610 9.61 -34.35 -10.04
N ASN A 611 9.59 -35.67 -10.29
CA ASN A 611 9.84 -36.24 -11.62
C ASN A 611 8.58 -36.88 -12.25
N SER A 612 7.39 -36.69 -11.66
CA SER A 612 6.14 -37.28 -12.14
C SER A 612 5.15 -36.24 -12.67
N THR A 613 4.49 -36.59 -13.78
CA THR A 613 3.42 -35.80 -14.40
C THR A 613 2.02 -36.14 -13.86
N SER A 614 1.84 -37.15 -13.01
CA SER A 614 0.58 -37.36 -12.27
C SER A 614 0.71 -38.45 -11.18
N VAL A 615 -0.01 -38.29 -10.08
CA VAL A 615 -0.22 -39.35 -9.07
C VAL A 615 -1.70 -39.46 -8.74
N GLN A 616 -2.20 -40.69 -8.50
CA GLN A 616 -3.62 -40.97 -8.30
C GLN A 616 -4.12 -40.57 -6.89
N MET A 617 -3.22 -40.49 -5.91
CA MET A 617 -3.50 -40.13 -4.52
C MET A 617 -2.27 -39.48 -3.89
N ASP A 618 -2.46 -38.86 -2.72
CA ASP A 618 -1.36 -38.31 -1.92
C ASP A 618 -0.41 -39.44 -1.51
N MET A 619 0.87 -39.29 -1.81
CA MET A 619 1.89 -40.29 -1.55
C MET A 619 2.81 -39.82 -0.42
N PRO A 620 3.04 -40.62 0.64
CA PRO A 620 4.07 -40.30 1.61
C PRO A 620 5.46 -40.38 0.96
N VAL A 621 6.34 -39.48 1.34
CA VAL A 621 7.73 -39.41 0.87
C VAL A 621 8.62 -39.24 2.09
N THR A 622 9.55 -40.16 2.30
CA THR A 622 10.59 -40.06 3.32
C THR A 622 11.93 -39.92 2.63
N ILE A 623 12.59 -38.78 2.84
CA ILE A 623 13.96 -38.55 2.39
C ILE A 623 14.87 -38.85 3.57
N THR A 624 15.85 -39.74 3.38
CA THR A 624 16.78 -40.17 4.42
C THR A 624 18.22 -39.84 4.02
N ALA A 625 18.89 -39.05 4.85
CA ALA A 625 20.32 -38.86 4.82
C ALA A 625 20.96 -39.74 5.91
N MET A 626 22.02 -40.48 5.57
CA MET A 626 22.76 -41.28 6.54
C MET A 626 24.23 -40.91 6.47
N THR A 627 24.83 -40.59 7.61
CA THR A 627 26.29 -40.45 7.67
C THR A 627 26.96 -41.82 7.64
N TYR A 628 28.20 -41.91 7.14
CA TYR A 628 28.98 -43.15 7.21
C TYR A 628 29.24 -43.64 8.64
N GLY A 629 29.15 -42.76 9.65
CA GLY A 629 29.16 -43.11 11.07
C GLY A 629 27.88 -43.80 11.59
N GLY A 630 26.86 -43.97 10.73
CA GLY A 630 25.62 -44.66 11.05
C GLY A 630 24.56 -43.81 11.72
N ALA A 631 24.68 -42.47 11.73
CA ALA A 631 23.64 -41.57 12.22
C ALA A 631 22.68 -41.20 11.06
N PRO A 632 21.42 -41.69 11.07
CA PRO A 632 20.41 -41.32 10.08
C PRO A 632 19.68 -40.04 10.47
N SER A 633 19.20 -39.32 9.47
CA SER A 633 18.19 -38.28 9.59
C SER A 633 17.17 -38.44 8.48
N SER A 634 15.90 -38.39 8.84
CA SER A 634 14.80 -38.57 7.90
C SER A 634 13.85 -37.38 7.96
N LEU A 635 13.46 -36.88 6.79
CA LEU A 635 12.43 -35.87 6.61
C LEU A 635 11.19 -36.54 5.98
N ASN A 636 10.07 -36.51 6.71
CA ASN A 636 8.79 -37.02 6.22
C ASN A 636 8.00 -35.91 5.55
N LEU A 637 7.56 -36.17 4.32
CA LEU A 637 6.86 -35.28 3.41
C LEU A 637 5.66 -36.02 2.81
N THR A 638 4.78 -35.27 2.15
CA THR A 638 3.67 -35.80 1.37
C THR A 638 3.71 -35.18 -0.02
N LEU A 639 3.87 -35.99 -1.05
CA LEU A 639 3.67 -35.58 -2.44
C LEU A 639 2.16 -35.56 -2.72
N LYS A 640 1.61 -34.38 -2.93
CA LYS A 640 0.17 -34.20 -3.19
C LYS A 640 -0.21 -34.59 -4.62
N LYS A 641 -1.44 -35.10 -4.80
CA LYS A 641 -1.99 -35.34 -6.14
C LYS A 641 -2.16 -34.03 -6.94
N GLN A 642 -2.07 -34.11 -8.27
CA GLN A 642 -2.18 -32.96 -9.19
C GLN A 642 -3.41 -32.11 -8.89
N ALA A 643 -3.25 -30.79 -8.79
CA ALA A 643 -4.35 -29.85 -8.61
C ALA A 643 -5.36 -29.94 -9.77
N SER A 644 -6.64 -30.07 -9.43
CA SER A 644 -7.76 -30.08 -10.37
C SER A 644 -8.89 -29.23 -9.80
N VAL A 645 -9.63 -28.52 -10.64
CA VAL A 645 -10.76 -27.73 -10.17
C VAL A 645 -11.76 -28.61 -9.40
N ASN A 646 -12.03 -28.24 -8.15
CA ASN A 646 -12.91 -28.99 -7.25
C ASN A 646 -14.23 -28.26 -7.05
N THR A 647 -14.18 -26.94 -6.83
CA THR A 647 -15.36 -26.07 -6.73
C THR A 647 -15.22 -24.89 -7.67
N PHE A 648 -16.32 -24.51 -8.31
CA PHE A 648 -16.45 -23.29 -9.10
C PHE A 648 -17.75 -22.61 -8.66
N THR A 649 -17.64 -21.50 -7.94
CA THR A 649 -18.76 -20.79 -7.32
C THR A 649 -18.98 -19.48 -8.06
N LEU A 650 -20.12 -19.37 -8.73
CA LEU A 650 -20.62 -18.15 -9.34
C LEU A 650 -21.08 -17.18 -8.25
N MET A 651 -20.79 -15.90 -8.43
CA MET A 651 -21.17 -14.83 -7.52
C MET A 651 -22.12 -13.86 -8.22
N ALA A 652 -23.03 -13.26 -7.46
CA ALA A 652 -23.89 -12.21 -8.00
C ALA A 652 -23.04 -10.95 -8.28
N PRO A 653 -23.13 -10.36 -9.49
CA PRO A 653 -22.47 -9.08 -9.76
C PRO A 653 -23.10 -7.96 -8.90
N SER A 654 -22.28 -7.00 -8.48
CA SER A 654 -22.73 -5.80 -7.74
C SER A 654 -23.42 -4.77 -8.63
N TYR A 655 -23.35 -4.96 -9.95
CA TYR A 655 -23.89 -4.07 -10.97
C TYR A 655 -25.07 -4.71 -11.71
N SER A 656 -25.97 -3.84 -12.16
CA SER A 656 -27.05 -4.23 -13.07
C SER A 656 -26.51 -4.55 -14.46
N ILE A 657 -27.07 -5.60 -15.08
CA ILE A 657 -26.80 -5.97 -16.46
C ILE A 657 -28.08 -5.66 -17.25
N ALA A 658 -28.01 -4.70 -18.16
CA ALA A 658 -29.14 -4.37 -19.03
C ALA A 658 -29.23 -5.33 -20.22
N SER A 659 -30.42 -5.42 -20.80
CA SER A 659 -30.67 -6.18 -22.02
C SER A 659 -29.69 -5.81 -23.13
N GLY A 660 -29.05 -6.82 -23.73
CA GLY A 660 -28.08 -6.66 -24.81
C GLY A 660 -26.65 -6.34 -24.36
N GLU A 661 -26.41 -6.13 -23.06
CA GLU A 661 -25.05 -5.86 -22.57
C GLU A 661 -24.18 -7.14 -22.47
N TYR A 662 -22.87 -6.96 -22.65
CA TYR A 662 -21.84 -7.96 -22.38
C TYR A 662 -21.09 -7.56 -21.11
N LYS A 663 -21.12 -8.40 -20.07
CA LYS A 663 -20.55 -8.08 -18.75
C LYS A 663 -19.84 -9.28 -18.13
N GLN A 664 -18.81 -9.01 -17.32
CA GLN A 664 -18.13 -10.05 -16.55
C GLN A 664 -19.05 -10.57 -15.43
N ILE A 665 -18.88 -11.83 -15.03
CA ILE A 665 -19.54 -12.43 -13.89
C ILE A 665 -18.46 -12.85 -12.90
N PRO A 666 -18.52 -12.38 -11.64
CA PRO A 666 -17.56 -12.78 -10.64
C PRO A 666 -17.71 -14.27 -10.31
N PHE A 667 -16.58 -14.95 -10.10
CA PHE A 667 -16.55 -16.34 -9.66
C PHE A 667 -15.35 -16.59 -8.75
N MET A 668 -15.43 -17.67 -7.97
CA MET A 668 -14.30 -18.22 -7.22
C MET A 668 -14.13 -19.68 -7.57
N ALA A 669 -12.91 -20.09 -7.87
CA ALA A 669 -12.60 -21.50 -8.09
C ALA A 669 -11.52 -21.96 -7.11
N TYR A 670 -11.67 -23.17 -6.60
CA TYR A 670 -10.69 -23.80 -5.72
C TYR A 670 -10.37 -25.21 -6.21
N ASP A 671 -9.13 -25.61 -6.00
CA ASP A 671 -8.72 -27.00 -6.18
C ASP A 671 -9.21 -27.88 -5.02
N GLN A 672 -8.89 -29.18 -5.06
CA GLN A 672 -9.24 -30.11 -3.98
C GLN A 672 -8.58 -29.80 -2.62
N ASN A 673 -7.52 -28.99 -2.60
CA ASN A 673 -6.70 -28.68 -1.43
C ASN A 673 -7.08 -27.33 -0.80
N GLY A 674 -8.04 -26.62 -1.37
CA GLY A 674 -8.47 -25.30 -0.90
C GLY A 674 -7.60 -24.14 -1.40
N VAL A 675 -6.73 -24.39 -2.39
CA VAL A 675 -5.97 -23.35 -3.08
C VAL A 675 -6.84 -22.74 -4.16
N GLN A 676 -6.88 -21.41 -4.21
CA GLN A 676 -7.66 -20.70 -5.21
C GLN A 676 -7.03 -20.88 -6.59
N LEU A 677 -7.84 -21.28 -7.57
CA LEU A 677 -7.44 -21.41 -8.97
C LEU A 677 -7.85 -20.15 -9.73
N THR A 678 -6.89 -19.52 -10.38
CA THR A 678 -7.12 -18.34 -11.22
C THR A 678 -6.77 -18.57 -12.68
N LYS A 679 -5.94 -19.57 -13.01
CA LYS A 679 -5.46 -19.84 -14.38
C LYS A 679 -6.54 -20.43 -15.27
N TYR A 680 -6.59 -19.99 -16.53
CA TYR A 680 -7.52 -20.54 -17.53
C TYR A 680 -7.26 -22.02 -17.82
N SER A 681 -5.99 -22.43 -17.87
CA SER A 681 -5.60 -23.84 -18.08
C SER A 681 -6.25 -24.81 -17.10
N ASP A 682 -6.46 -24.36 -15.87
CA ASP A 682 -6.96 -25.17 -14.76
C ASP A 682 -8.50 -25.19 -14.70
N LEU A 683 -9.14 -24.25 -15.41
CA LEU A 683 -10.57 -23.97 -15.36
C LEU A 683 -11.30 -24.24 -16.67
N LYS A 684 -10.58 -24.46 -17.78
CA LYS A 684 -11.14 -24.67 -19.13
C LYS A 684 -12.14 -25.83 -19.23
N ASP A 685 -12.07 -26.80 -18.32
CA ASP A 685 -12.96 -27.98 -18.30
C ASP A 685 -14.26 -27.74 -17.50
N VAL A 686 -14.46 -26.54 -16.95
CA VAL A 686 -15.73 -26.16 -16.31
C VAL A 686 -16.80 -26.00 -17.38
N VAL A 687 -17.91 -26.73 -17.24
CA VAL A 687 -19.03 -26.69 -18.19
C VAL A 687 -19.96 -25.54 -17.81
N LEU A 688 -20.25 -24.67 -18.77
CA LEU A 688 -21.06 -23.46 -18.58
C LEU A 688 -22.38 -23.55 -19.36
N SER A 689 -23.48 -23.07 -18.77
CA SER A 689 -24.81 -23.04 -19.39
C SER A 689 -25.59 -21.78 -19.01
N PRO A 690 -26.27 -21.10 -19.96
CA PRO A 690 -26.21 -21.33 -21.41
C PRO A 690 -24.82 -20.99 -21.97
N GLN A 691 -24.33 -21.77 -22.91
CA GLN A 691 -23.03 -21.52 -23.53
C GLN A 691 -23.16 -20.41 -24.58
N TYR A 692 -22.25 -19.43 -24.56
CA TYR A 692 -22.18 -18.43 -25.61
C TYR A 692 -21.64 -19.05 -26.92
N THR A 693 -22.38 -18.88 -28.02
CA THR A 693 -22.04 -19.48 -29.33
C THR A 693 -21.82 -18.44 -30.44
N GLY A 694 -21.89 -17.14 -30.14
CA GLY A 694 -21.64 -16.04 -31.09
C GLY A 694 -22.54 -14.81 -30.88
N PRO A 695 -22.36 -13.73 -31.67
CA PRO A 695 -23.15 -12.50 -31.57
C PRO A 695 -24.65 -12.77 -31.65
N GLY A 696 -25.42 -12.04 -30.84
CA GLY A 696 -26.86 -12.18 -30.75
C GLY A 696 -27.35 -13.40 -29.95
N THR A 697 -26.45 -14.24 -29.43
CA THR A 697 -26.81 -15.36 -28.53
C THR A 697 -26.61 -14.98 -27.07
N THR A 698 -27.53 -15.39 -26.21
CA THR A 698 -27.38 -15.25 -24.75
C THR A 698 -26.54 -16.39 -24.23
N GLY A 699 -25.49 -16.09 -23.47
CA GLY A 699 -24.62 -17.15 -22.99
C GLY A 699 -23.46 -16.66 -22.15
N VAL A 700 -22.82 -17.61 -21.48
CA VAL A 700 -21.58 -17.42 -20.74
C VAL A 700 -20.40 -18.10 -21.43
N LYS A 701 -19.21 -17.49 -21.31
CA LYS A 701 -17.94 -18.04 -21.80
C LYS A 701 -16.82 -17.72 -20.82
N LEU A 702 -15.99 -18.72 -20.55
CA LEU A 702 -14.72 -18.52 -19.87
C LEU A 702 -13.69 -18.01 -20.88
N VAL A 703 -12.94 -16.98 -20.51
CA VAL A 703 -11.99 -16.28 -21.38
C VAL A 703 -10.63 -16.27 -20.70
N GLN A 704 -9.59 -16.63 -21.43
CA GLN A 704 -8.21 -16.50 -20.97
C GLN A 704 -7.79 -15.04 -21.01
N ASN A 705 -7.29 -14.56 -19.87
CA ASN A 705 -6.69 -13.25 -19.72
C ASN A 705 -5.22 -13.28 -20.16
N PRO A 706 -4.65 -12.11 -20.49
CA PRO A 706 -3.25 -11.96 -20.87
C PRO A 706 -2.21 -12.57 -19.90
N ASP A 707 -2.49 -12.53 -18.60
CA ASP A 707 -1.62 -13.08 -17.55
C ASP A 707 -1.80 -14.60 -17.34
N GLY A 708 -2.55 -15.26 -18.22
CA GLY A 708 -2.92 -16.67 -18.14
C GLY A 708 -4.09 -16.97 -17.17
N THR A 709 -4.65 -15.96 -16.50
CA THR A 709 -5.82 -16.13 -15.62
C THR A 709 -7.13 -16.25 -16.42
N ALA A 710 -8.25 -16.54 -15.75
CA ALA A 710 -9.55 -16.70 -16.38
C ALA A 710 -10.55 -15.63 -15.94
N SER A 711 -11.32 -15.11 -16.89
CA SER A 711 -12.49 -14.26 -16.66
C SER A 711 -13.75 -14.95 -17.18
N LEU A 712 -14.88 -14.81 -16.50
CA LEU A 712 -16.16 -15.35 -16.94
C LEU A 712 -17.03 -14.20 -17.49
N TRP A 713 -17.48 -14.28 -18.74
CA TRP A 713 -18.27 -13.24 -19.38
C TRP A 713 -19.66 -13.73 -19.73
N TYR A 714 -20.66 -12.86 -19.59
CA TYR A 714 -22.07 -13.10 -19.87
C TYR A 714 -22.61 -12.09 -20.88
N GLN A 715 -23.17 -12.60 -21.98
CA GLN A 715 -23.98 -11.84 -22.93
C GLN A 715 -25.44 -11.92 -22.52
N ALA A 716 -26.01 -10.79 -22.13
CA ALA A 716 -27.43 -10.68 -21.86
C ALA A 716 -28.26 -10.75 -23.14
N ALA A 717 -29.43 -11.36 -23.05
CA ALA A 717 -30.40 -11.40 -24.14
C ALA A 717 -30.82 -9.99 -24.55
N VAL A 718 -30.99 -9.76 -25.85
CA VAL A 718 -31.67 -8.56 -26.35
C VAL A 718 -33.16 -8.76 -26.14
N ASN A 719 -33.74 -7.92 -25.29
CA ASN A 719 -35.14 -7.91 -24.92
C ASN A 719 -35.78 -6.58 -25.34
N ASN A 720 -36.65 -6.63 -26.36
CA ASN A 720 -37.37 -5.46 -26.84
C ASN A 720 -38.62 -5.12 -26.00
N THR A 721 -38.85 -5.83 -24.89
CA THR A 721 -39.96 -5.57 -23.97
C THR A 721 -39.51 -4.67 -22.81
N ASN A 722 -40.42 -3.84 -22.28
CA ASN A 722 -40.17 -3.00 -21.10
C ASN A 722 -40.24 -3.79 -19.77
N GLN A 723 -39.82 -5.06 -19.76
CA GLN A 723 -39.87 -5.93 -18.58
C GLN A 723 -38.51 -6.58 -18.37
N SER A 724 -38.02 -6.61 -17.13
CA SER A 724 -36.80 -7.35 -16.77
C SER A 724 -37.05 -8.86 -16.87
N GLN A 725 -36.03 -9.62 -17.25
CA GLN A 725 -36.13 -11.08 -17.40
C GLN A 725 -34.99 -11.79 -16.64
N PRO A 726 -35.27 -12.93 -15.99
CA PRO A 726 -34.23 -13.70 -15.32
C PRO A 726 -33.32 -14.43 -16.32
N GLY A 727 -32.00 -14.22 -16.21
CA GLY A 727 -30.97 -15.02 -16.85
C GLY A 727 -30.39 -16.02 -15.85
N VAL A 728 -30.50 -17.32 -16.12
CA VAL A 728 -29.93 -18.37 -15.25
C VAL A 728 -28.57 -18.78 -15.81
N ILE A 729 -27.53 -18.69 -14.98
CA ILE A 729 -26.18 -19.15 -15.32
C ILE A 729 -25.86 -20.33 -14.42
N THR A 730 -25.41 -21.42 -15.02
CA THR A 730 -24.98 -22.63 -14.33
C THR A 730 -23.56 -22.99 -14.74
N ALA A 731 -22.69 -23.17 -13.76
CA ALA A 731 -21.35 -23.73 -13.91
C ALA A 731 -21.33 -25.12 -13.26
N SER A 732 -20.80 -26.10 -13.96
CA SER A 732 -20.67 -27.47 -13.49
C SER A 732 -19.22 -27.93 -13.60
N VAL A 733 -18.70 -28.55 -12.55
CA VAL A 733 -17.36 -29.13 -12.50
C VAL A 733 -17.49 -30.64 -12.76
N PRO A 734 -17.16 -31.15 -13.98
CA PRO A 734 -17.47 -32.54 -14.34
C PRO A 734 -16.81 -33.59 -13.44
N VAL A 735 -15.58 -33.31 -13.01
CA VAL A 735 -14.78 -34.22 -12.18
C VAL A 735 -15.34 -34.42 -10.77
N THR A 736 -16.02 -33.42 -10.20
CA THR A 736 -16.61 -33.51 -8.85
C THR A 736 -18.13 -33.59 -8.87
N GLY A 737 -18.78 -33.29 -10.00
CA GLY A 737 -20.22 -33.16 -10.12
C GLY A 737 -20.80 -31.95 -9.38
N LYS A 738 -19.97 -31.05 -8.86
CA LYS A 738 -20.44 -29.84 -8.16
C LYS A 738 -20.96 -28.82 -9.15
N ILE A 739 -22.10 -28.24 -8.81
CA ILE A 739 -22.80 -27.26 -9.62
C ILE A 739 -22.93 -25.96 -8.83
N SER A 740 -22.70 -24.83 -9.48
CA SER A 740 -23.05 -23.51 -8.99
C SER A 740 -24.00 -22.85 -9.98
N THR A 741 -25.12 -22.34 -9.47
CA THR A 741 -26.12 -21.66 -10.28
C THR A 741 -26.41 -20.31 -9.66
N ILE A 742 -26.44 -19.26 -10.50
CA ILE A 742 -26.95 -17.95 -10.14
C ILE A 742 -28.09 -17.56 -11.08
N THR A 743 -29.03 -16.78 -10.57
CA THR A 743 -30.04 -16.10 -11.38
C THR A 743 -29.72 -14.62 -11.37
N ILE A 744 -29.47 -14.07 -12.55
CA ILE A 744 -29.25 -12.66 -12.78
C ILE A 744 -30.56 -12.05 -13.25
N ASN A 745 -30.94 -10.91 -12.71
CA ASN A 745 -32.06 -10.15 -13.24
C ASN A 745 -31.56 -9.26 -14.38
N VAL A 746 -31.75 -9.69 -15.63
CA VAL A 746 -31.40 -8.89 -16.81
C VAL A 746 -32.43 -7.78 -16.94
N GLN A 747 -31.95 -6.55 -16.79
CA GLN A 747 -32.80 -5.37 -16.77
C GLN A 747 -33.26 -4.97 -18.18
N THR A 748 -34.26 -4.10 -18.26
CA THR A 748 -34.73 -3.53 -19.53
C THR A 748 -33.62 -2.80 -20.31
N PRO A 749 -33.75 -2.60 -21.63
CA PRO A 749 -32.77 -1.83 -22.42
C PRO A 749 -32.50 -0.46 -21.83
N VAL A 750 -31.24 -0.01 -21.92
CA VAL A 750 -30.78 1.30 -21.43
C VAL A 750 -31.56 2.42 -22.10
N LYS A 751 -32.02 3.40 -21.32
CA LYS A 751 -32.77 4.58 -21.76
C LYS A 751 -32.40 5.78 -20.90
N ALA A 752 -32.44 6.96 -21.51
CA ALA A 752 -32.32 8.21 -20.78
C ALA A 752 -33.40 8.34 -19.71
N ASN A 753 -32.99 8.73 -18.50
CA ASN A 753 -33.90 8.88 -17.37
C ASN A 753 -33.69 10.14 -16.56
N THR A 754 -32.44 10.52 -16.29
CA THR A 754 -32.14 11.62 -15.36
C THR A 754 -31.22 12.61 -16.03
N LEU A 755 -31.52 13.90 -15.90
CA LEU A 755 -30.58 14.96 -16.23
C LEU A 755 -29.84 15.35 -14.94
N SER A 756 -28.55 15.58 -15.00
CA SER A 756 -27.78 16.09 -13.86
C SER A 756 -27.24 17.46 -14.21
N LEU A 757 -27.23 18.36 -13.22
CA LEU A 757 -26.64 19.70 -13.30
C LEU A 757 -25.59 19.83 -12.19
N ASP A 758 -24.31 19.90 -12.56
CA ASP A 758 -23.23 20.15 -11.62
C ASP A 758 -23.14 21.65 -11.29
N SER A 759 -23.79 22.02 -10.20
CA SER A 759 -23.80 23.41 -9.70
C SER A 759 -22.42 23.95 -9.28
N THR A 760 -21.39 23.11 -9.13
CA THR A 760 -20.03 23.58 -8.82
C THR A 760 -19.34 24.22 -10.04
N LYS A 761 -19.83 23.93 -11.24
CA LYS A 761 -19.35 24.48 -12.51
C LYS A 761 -20.08 25.75 -12.95
N VAL A 762 -21.11 26.17 -12.22
CA VAL A 762 -22.00 27.28 -12.61
C VAL A 762 -22.14 28.29 -11.48
N VAL A 763 -21.92 29.57 -11.78
CA VAL A 763 -22.08 30.65 -10.80
C VAL A 763 -23.41 31.36 -11.02
N SER A 764 -24.34 31.21 -10.07
CA SER A 764 -25.72 31.68 -10.22
C SER A 764 -25.91 33.20 -10.09
N THR A 765 -24.91 33.96 -9.63
CA THR A 765 -25.04 35.42 -9.51
C THR A 765 -24.24 36.12 -10.60
N MET A 766 -24.86 37.03 -11.33
CA MET A 766 -24.27 37.71 -12.49
C MET A 766 -24.44 39.23 -12.37
N GLN A 767 -23.44 39.99 -12.82
CA GLN A 767 -23.55 41.44 -12.96
C GLN A 767 -24.51 41.78 -14.11
N SER A 768 -25.34 42.81 -13.97
CA SER A 768 -26.19 43.28 -15.08
C SER A 768 -25.38 43.79 -16.28
N ASP A 769 -26.03 43.82 -17.44
CA ASP A 769 -25.51 44.45 -18.66
C ASP A 769 -24.23 43.78 -19.21
N GLY A 770 -24.32 42.48 -19.53
CA GLY A 770 -23.35 41.77 -20.36
C GLY A 770 -22.38 40.78 -19.68
N ALA A 771 -22.67 40.26 -18.49
CA ALA A 771 -21.97 39.09 -17.92
C ALA A 771 -22.35 37.82 -18.67
N GLN A 772 -21.37 36.94 -18.92
CA GLN A 772 -21.57 35.71 -19.70
C GLN A 772 -20.89 34.50 -19.06
N GLN A 773 -21.55 33.33 -19.11
CA GLN A 773 -20.98 32.03 -18.74
C GLN A 773 -21.58 30.92 -19.62
N ARG A 774 -20.90 29.78 -19.73
CA ARG A 774 -21.29 28.68 -20.63
C ARG A 774 -21.43 27.36 -19.88
N ILE A 775 -22.32 26.50 -20.35
CA ILE A 775 -22.64 25.18 -19.78
C ILE A 775 -22.78 24.17 -20.92
N ASP A 776 -22.18 22.99 -20.78
CA ASP A 776 -22.28 21.89 -21.76
C ASP A 776 -22.22 20.50 -21.09
N PHE A 777 -22.20 19.43 -21.90
CA PHE A 777 -22.10 18.02 -21.45
C PHE A 777 -20.68 17.54 -21.12
N GLY A 778 -19.71 18.44 -20.99
CA GLY A 778 -18.31 18.14 -20.74
C GLY A 778 -17.38 18.34 -21.94
N TYR A 779 -17.81 19.07 -22.98
CA TYR A 779 -17.00 19.37 -24.17
C TYR A 779 -15.89 20.39 -23.85
N ASN A 780 -16.26 21.55 -23.29
CA ASN A 780 -15.31 22.61 -22.89
C ASN A 780 -15.55 23.14 -21.48
N TYR A 781 -16.81 23.23 -21.03
CA TYR A 781 -17.20 23.92 -19.79
C TYR A 781 -17.75 22.96 -18.72
N GLY A 782 -18.42 21.89 -19.15
CA GLY A 782 -19.15 20.96 -18.30
C GLY A 782 -20.39 21.58 -17.67
N GLY A 783 -20.93 20.87 -16.67
CA GLY A 783 -22.09 21.30 -15.92
C GLY A 783 -23.34 20.46 -16.17
N LEU A 784 -23.46 19.74 -17.29
CA LEU A 784 -24.56 18.83 -17.55
C LEU A 784 -24.08 17.38 -17.75
N SER A 785 -24.89 16.41 -17.34
CA SER A 785 -24.74 15.01 -17.74
C SER A 785 -26.10 14.33 -17.79
N VAL A 786 -26.24 13.28 -18.61
CA VAL A 786 -27.47 12.48 -18.65
C VAL A 786 -27.17 11.11 -18.08
N LEU A 787 -28.02 10.64 -17.17
CA LEU A 787 -27.94 9.31 -16.60
C LEU A 787 -29.06 8.44 -17.17
N ASP A 788 -28.74 7.16 -17.36
CA ASP A 788 -29.73 6.15 -17.67
C ASP A 788 -30.63 5.85 -16.46
N GLN A 789 -31.63 4.98 -16.65
CA GLN A 789 -32.57 4.58 -15.59
C GLN A 789 -31.92 3.81 -14.42
N TYR A 790 -30.64 3.45 -14.54
CA TYR A 790 -29.85 2.78 -13.51
C TYR A 790 -28.83 3.73 -12.86
N GLY A 791 -28.84 5.02 -13.22
CA GLY A 791 -27.95 6.04 -12.66
C GLY A 791 -26.56 6.08 -13.29
N ARG A 792 -26.35 5.40 -14.42
CA ARG A 792 -25.05 5.36 -15.12
C ARG A 792 -25.00 6.52 -16.13
N PRO A 793 -23.86 7.23 -16.27
CA PRO A 793 -23.73 8.28 -17.26
C PRO A 793 -23.88 7.72 -18.66
N MET A 794 -24.63 8.43 -19.49
CA MET A 794 -24.68 8.20 -20.93
C MET A 794 -23.94 9.32 -21.63
N ASP A 795 -23.31 8.96 -22.73
CA ASP A 795 -22.62 9.90 -23.59
C ASP A 795 -23.63 10.72 -24.43
N PHE A 796 -23.59 12.04 -24.24
CA PHE A 796 -24.37 13.05 -24.96
C PHE A 796 -23.45 14.07 -25.68
N THR A 797 -22.16 13.71 -25.83
CA THR A 797 -21.12 14.59 -26.37
C THR A 797 -20.83 14.40 -27.86
N ASP A 798 -21.28 13.29 -28.49
CA ASP A 798 -21.22 13.12 -29.95
C ASP A 798 -22.50 13.59 -30.68
N LEU A 799 -22.34 14.44 -31.71
CA LEU A 799 -23.36 14.74 -32.72
C LEU A 799 -22.86 14.68 -34.18
N THR A 800 -21.65 14.16 -34.44
CA THR A 800 -20.98 14.27 -35.75
C THR A 800 -20.70 12.92 -36.42
N LYS A 801 -21.75 12.27 -36.93
CA LYS A 801 -21.70 11.55 -38.21
C LYS A 801 -22.79 12.00 -39.20
N TYR A 802 -23.13 13.29 -39.20
CA TYR A 802 -24.10 13.87 -40.14
C TYR A 802 -23.46 14.55 -41.36
N GLY A 803 -22.54 13.83 -42.00
CA GLY A 803 -22.01 14.16 -43.33
C GLY A 803 -22.61 13.32 -44.46
N ASP A 804 -23.44 12.32 -44.18
CA ASP A 804 -24.06 11.48 -45.20
C ASP A 804 -25.54 11.24 -44.89
N GLY A 805 -26.39 12.20 -45.28
CA GLY A 805 -27.80 11.94 -45.55
C GLY A 805 -28.68 11.42 -44.40
N GLY A 806 -28.97 12.29 -43.42
CA GLY A 806 -30.34 12.45 -42.91
C GLY A 806 -30.79 11.64 -41.71
N ILE A 807 -31.72 12.25 -40.96
CA ILE A 807 -32.77 11.50 -40.25
C ILE A 807 -33.46 10.62 -41.28
N THR A 808 -33.42 9.30 -41.11
CA THR A 808 -34.51 8.45 -41.62
C THR A 808 -35.08 7.58 -40.51
N TYR A 809 -36.25 8.00 -40.05
CA TYR A 809 -37.22 7.16 -39.37
C TYR A 809 -37.68 6.07 -40.39
N ASN A 810 -37.51 4.79 -40.04
CA ASN A 810 -37.56 3.55 -40.86
C ASN A 810 -36.21 3.02 -41.39
N GLY A 811 -35.29 2.59 -40.51
CA GLY A 811 -34.14 1.80 -40.99
C GLY A 811 -33.15 1.35 -39.95
N THR A 812 -32.36 2.28 -39.39
CA THR A 812 -31.31 1.97 -38.41
C THR A 812 -30.90 3.28 -37.72
N THR A 813 -30.79 3.33 -36.39
CA THR A 813 -30.53 4.57 -35.63
C THR A 813 -29.53 4.36 -34.50
N ASN A 814 -28.68 5.36 -34.25
CA ASN A 814 -27.97 5.53 -32.99
C ASN A 814 -29.03 5.84 -31.89
N PRO A 815 -29.08 5.09 -30.78
CA PRO A 815 -30.06 5.30 -29.71
C PRO A 815 -29.97 6.68 -29.03
N ASN A 816 -28.87 7.43 -29.19
CA ASN A 816 -28.67 8.75 -28.59
C ASN A 816 -29.39 9.87 -29.37
N ASP A 817 -29.63 9.72 -30.67
CA ASP A 817 -30.36 10.69 -31.51
C ASP A 817 -31.85 10.84 -31.14
N ARG A 818 -32.34 9.92 -30.31
CA ARG A 818 -33.68 9.91 -29.73
C ARG A 818 -33.87 10.96 -28.64
N PHE A 819 -32.79 11.46 -28.02
CA PHE A 819 -32.87 12.27 -26.82
C PHE A 819 -32.28 13.66 -27.03
N VAL A 820 -33.04 14.69 -26.68
CA VAL A 820 -32.61 16.10 -26.80
C VAL A 820 -32.76 16.83 -25.47
N VAL A 821 -31.87 17.77 -25.20
CA VAL A 821 -31.90 18.64 -24.04
C VAL A 821 -32.08 20.08 -24.50
N VAL A 822 -33.10 20.73 -23.94
CA VAL A 822 -33.47 22.11 -24.27
C VAL A 822 -33.27 22.97 -23.03
N ALA A 823 -32.54 24.07 -23.18
CA ALA A 823 -32.50 25.13 -22.18
C ALA A 823 -33.58 26.15 -22.52
N SER A 824 -34.37 26.57 -21.54
CA SER A 824 -35.46 27.53 -21.72
C SER A 824 -35.53 28.51 -20.58
N THR A 825 -36.00 29.72 -20.86
CA THR A 825 -36.18 30.75 -19.86
C THR A 825 -37.35 31.68 -20.17
N THR A 826 -37.96 32.26 -19.14
CA THR A 826 -39.05 33.23 -19.24
C THR A 826 -38.71 34.48 -18.44
N GLY A 827 -38.59 35.62 -19.11
CA GLY A 827 -38.14 36.87 -18.51
C GLY A 827 -37.21 37.65 -19.44
N SER A 828 -36.68 38.78 -18.95
CA SER A 828 -35.81 39.70 -19.70
C SER A 828 -34.51 40.04 -18.94
N SER A 829 -34.17 39.28 -17.90
CA SER A 829 -32.92 39.45 -17.17
C SER A 829 -31.77 38.68 -17.80
N ILE A 830 -32.06 37.62 -18.55
CA ILE A 830 -31.09 36.70 -19.15
C ILE A 830 -31.53 36.33 -20.56
N GLU A 831 -30.53 36.20 -21.42
CA GLU A 831 -30.61 35.70 -22.79
C GLU A 831 -29.87 34.36 -22.89
N LEU A 832 -30.41 33.46 -23.71
CA LEU A 832 -29.79 32.17 -24.00
C LEU A 832 -29.28 32.17 -25.44
N HIS A 833 -28.01 31.82 -25.63
CA HIS A 833 -27.44 31.58 -26.96
C HIS A 833 -26.95 30.13 -27.07
N GLN A 834 -27.23 29.51 -28.21
CA GLN A 834 -26.71 28.18 -28.52
C GLN A 834 -25.20 28.29 -28.80
N THR A 835 -24.39 27.41 -28.22
CA THR A 835 -22.95 27.30 -28.54
C THR A 835 -22.69 26.17 -29.52
N TYR A 836 -21.75 26.39 -30.44
CA TYR A 836 -21.34 25.43 -31.46
C TYR A 836 -19.89 24.96 -31.22
N GLY A 837 -19.46 23.85 -31.83
CA GLY A 837 -18.12 23.29 -31.60
C GLY A 837 -16.92 24.09 -32.07
N ASP A 838 -17.15 25.15 -32.85
CA ASP A 838 -16.11 26.14 -33.15
C ASP A 838 -15.99 27.24 -32.06
N GLY A 839 -16.77 27.14 -30.99
CA GLY A 839 -16.85 28.06 -29.86
C GLY A 839 -17.63 29.34 -30.15
N THR A 840 -18.29 29.44 -31.31
CA THR A 840 -19.19 30.55 -31.64
C THR A 840 -20.57 30.36 -31.01
N THR A 841 -21.33 31.45 -30.92
CA THR A 841 -22.69 31.45 -30.38
C THR A 841 -23.69 31.99 -31.40
N SER A 842 -24.94 31.53 -31.31
CA SER A 842 -26.02 32.04 -32.16
C SER A 842 -26.25 33.53 -31.94
N SER A 843 -26.37 34.33 -33.00
CA SER A 843 -26.51 35.79 -32.92
C SER A 843 -27.88 36.31 -32.45
N ALA A 844 -28.83 35.43 -32.13
CA ALA A 844 -30.22 35.80 -31.81
C ALA A 844 -30.59 35.45 -30.37
N ILE A 845 -31.21 36.42 -29.68
CA ILE A 845 -31.84 36.26 -28.36
C ILE A 845 -32.92 35.18 -28.46
N GLN A 846 -32.76 34.09 -27.74
CA GLN A 846 -33.69 32.97 -27.75
C GLN A 846 -34.25 32.71 -26.35
N SER A 847 -35.57 32.55 -26.25
CA SER A 847 -36.22 32.06 -25.03
C SER A 847 -36.01 30.56 -24.81
N GLN A 848 -35.62 29.84 -25.87
CA GLN A 848 -35.37 28.39 -25.88
C GLN A 848 -34.25 28.06 -26.85
N VAL A 849 -33.26 27.28 -26.40
CA VAL A 849 -32.13 26.82 -27.21
C VAL A 849 -31.93 25.32 -27.06
N LEU A 850 -31.48 24.69 -28.15
CA LEU A 850 -31.14 23.27 -28.19
C LEU A 850 -29.69 23.09 -27.73
N ILE A 851 -29.46 22.29 -26.69
CA ILE A 851 -28.12 22.06 -26.12
C ILE A 851 -27.39 20.96 -26.90
N ASN A 852 -28.12 19.93 -27.35
CA ASN A 852 -27.61 18.85 -28.21
C ASN A 852 -28.58 18.58 -29.37
N GLY A 853 -28.04 18.38 -30.58
CA GLY A 853 -28.77 18.13 -31.82
C GLY A 853 -28.45 19.13 -32.93
N LEU A 854 -28.69 18.76 -34.20
CA LEU A 854 -28.44 19.63 -35.36
C LEU A 854 -29.47 20.75 -35.48
N ASP A 855 -29.00 21.97 -35.77
CA ASP A 855 -29.84 23.06 -36.21
C ASP A 855 -30.09 23.04 -37.73
N GLY A 856 -31.02 23.88 -38.20
CA GLY A 856 -31.38 23.96 -39.63
C GLY A 856 -30.26 24.45 -40.56
N SER A 857 -29.11 24.87 -40.02
CA SER A 857 -27.90 25.21 -40.75
C SER A 857 -26.88 24.05 -40.82
N GLY A 858 -27.18 22.90 -40.22
CA GLY A 858 -26.31 21.73 -40.21
C GLY A 858 -25.22 21.76 -39.13
N ASN A 859 -25.26 22.73 -38.21
CA ASN A 859 -24.34 22.82 -37.09
C ASN A 859 -24.97 22.17 -35.85
N GLY A 860 -24.23 21.29 -35.17
CA GLY A 860 -24.65 20.70 -33.89
C GLY A 860 -24.58 21.72 -32.76
N GLY A 861 -25.64 21.83 -31.96
CA GLY A 861 -25.54 22.48 -30.65
C GLY A 861 -24.68 21.63 -29.73
N GLU A 862 -23.74 22.26 -29.04
CA GLU A 862 -22.82 21.58 -28.11
C GLU A 862 -22.91 22.14 -26.69
N GLY A 863 -23.78 23.12 -26.45
CA GLY A 863 -23.93 23.77 -25.15
C GLY A 863 -24.86 24.99 -25.19
N VAL A 864 -24.84 25.75 -24.10
CA VAL A 864 -25.56 27.02 -23.97
C VAL A 864 -24.71 28.07 -23.29
N GLU A 865 -24.74 29.28 -23.85
CA GLU A 865 -24.24 30.51 -23.25
C GLU A 865 -25.39 31.25 -22.57
N ILE A 866 -25.16 31.64 -21.32
CA ILE A 866 -26.07 32.43 -20.48
C ILE A 866 -25.51 33.85 -20.45
N LEU A 867 -26.23 34.81 -21.04
CA LEU A 867 -25.86 36.22 -21.09
C LEU A 867 -26.83 37.03 -20.20
N SER A 868 -26.31 37.86 -19.31
CA SER A 868 -27.14 38.76 -18.49
C SER A 868 -27.52 40.02 -19.26
N ASP A 869 -28.79 40.40 -19.21
CA ASP A 869 -29.34 41.66 -19.72
C ASP A 869 -29.78 42.55 -18.54
N ALA A 870 -31.06 42.55 -18.16
CA ALA A 870 -31.59 43.41 -17.11
C ALA A 870 -31.50 42.82 -15.69
N THR A 871 -31.48 43.71 -14.67
CA THR A 871 -31.46 43.28 -13.26
C THR A 871 -32.73 42.54 -12.87
N GLY A 872 -32.61 41.42 -12.17
CA GLY A 872 -33.72 40.57 -11.76
C GLY A 872 -33.27 39.14 -11.47
N GLN A 873 -34.22 38.30 -11.07
CA GLN A 873 -33.98 36.86 -10.96
C GLN A 873 -34.69 36.17 -12.12
N GLN A 874 -33.99 35.26 -12.78
CA GLN A 874 -34.54 34.50 -13.89
C GLN A 874 -34.07 33.06 -13.83
N THR A 875 -35.02 32.16 -13.97
CA THR A 875 -34.77 30.72 -13.94
C THR A 875 -34.51 30.22 -15.35
N VAL A 876 -33.43 29.46 -15.50
CA VAL A 876 -33.15 28.66 -16.69
C VAL A 876 -33.51 27.21 -16.38
N THR A 877 -34.32 26.64 -17.25
CA THR A 877 -34.85 25.29 -17.16
C THR A 877 -34.22 24.44 -18.25
N PHE A 878 -33.47 23.43 -17.85
CA PHE A 878 -32.90 22.39 -18.70
C PHE A 878 -33.82 21.19 -18.68
N ALA A 879 -34.39 20.81 -19.82
CA ALA A 879 -35.33 19.70 -19.92
C ALA A 879 -34.85 18.66 -20.93
N LEU A 880 -34.80 17.40 -20.49
CA LEU A 880 -34.46 16.24 -21.30
C LEU A 880 -35.74 15.66 -21.92
N TYR A 881 -35.73 15.41 -23.22
CA TYR A 881 -36.87 14.90 -23.97
C TYR A 881 -36.49 13.65 -24.76
N ASP A 882 -37.47 12.77 -24.93
CA ASP A 882 -37.45 11.68 -25.90
C ASP A 882 -38.31 12.09 -27.10
N ILE A 883 -37.69 12.32 -28.26
CA ILE A 883 -38.37 12.82 -29.46
C ILE A 883 -39.09 11.71 -30.22
N THR A 884 -38.99 10.45 -29.79
CA THR A 884 -39.76 9.33 -30.38
C THR A 884 -41.09 9.09 -29.67
N GLN A 885 -41.33 9.70 -28.51
CA GLN A 885 -42.61 9.62 -27.84
C GLN A 885 -43.69 10.35 -28.64
N ALA A 886 -44.90 9.80 -28.71
CA ALA A 886 -46.00 10.36 -29.51
C ALA A 886 -46.26 11.85 -29.23
N ASN A 887 -46.08 12.29 -27.98
CA ASN A 887 -46.28 13.66 -27.54
C ASN A 887 -45.17 14.64 -27.97
N ASN A 888 -44.03 14.13 -28.43
CA ASN A 888 -42.86 14.91 -28.86
C ASN A 888 -42.46 14.60 -30.33
N ALA A 889 -43.06 13.59 -30.97
CA ALA A 889 -42.68 13.07 -32.29
C ALA A 889 -42.79 14.06 -33.46
N ALA A 890 -43.50 15.18 -33.26
CA ALA A 890 -43.58 16.27 -34.22
C ALA A 890 -42.42 17.27 -34.10
N PHE A 891 -41.54 17.13 -33.11
CA PHE A 891 -40.37 17.97 -32.94
C PHE A 891 -39.31 17.66 -34.00
N ASN A 892 -38.88 18.69 -34.71
CA ASN A 892 -37.81 18.63 -35.68
C ASN A 892 -36.71 19.63 -35.22
N PRO A 893 -35.54 19.13 -34.76
CA PRO A 893 -34.43 19.96 -34.30
C PRO A 893 -34.02 21.04 -35.32
N ALA A 894 -34.03 20.71 -36.61
CA ALA A 894 -33.67 21.62 -37.69
C ALA A 894 -34.67 22.78 -37.87
N LEU A 895 -35.95 22.56 -37.54
CA LEU A 895 -37.01 23.57 -37.62
C LEU A 895 -37.18 24.36 -36.31
N LYS A 896 -36.47 24.00 -35.24
CA LYS A 896 -36.54 24.61 -33.90
C LYS A 896 -37.99 24.82 -33.42
N ASN A 897 -38.90 23.90 -33.76
CA ASN A 897 -40.33 23.99 -33.43
C ASN A 897 -40.61 23.51 -32.00
N PHE A 898 -39.97 24.13 -31.01
CA PHE A 898 -39.99 23.73 -29.60
C PHE A 898 -41.39 23.59 -28.98
N SER A 899 -42.42 24.23 -29.54
CA SER A 899 -43.82 24.04 -29.15
C SER A 899 -44.32 22.60 -29.32
N ALA A 900 -43.62 21.77 -30.09
CA ALA A 900 -43.91 20.34 -30.26
C ALA A 900 -43.37 19.47 -29.10
N LEU A 901 -42.52 20.00 -28.22
CA LEU A 901 -42.00 19.30 -27.05
C LEU A 901 -42.93 19.55 -25.85
N THR A 902 -43.67 18.53 -25.45
CA THR A 902 -44.73 18.67 -24.43
C THR A 902 -44.53 17.80 -23.20
N THR A 903 -43.75 16.72 -23.28
CA THR A 903 -43.49 15.80 -22.15
C THR A 903 -41.99 15.59 -21.98
N SER A 904 -41.39 16.17 -20.93
CA SER A 904 -39.97 15.93 -20.58
C SER A 904 -39.81 14.65 -19.75
N ILE A 905 -38.64 14.02 -19.85
CA ILE A 905 -38.22 12.87 -19.04
C ILE A 905 -37.79 13.35 -17.65
N ASP A 906 -36.90 14.34 -17.61
CA ASP A 906 -36.45 15.00 -16.39
C ASP A 906 -36.18 16.47 -16.70
N THR A 907 -36.14 17.27 -15.66
CA THR A 907 -35.90 18.71 -15.75
C THR A 907 -35.04 19.15 -14.58
N LYS A 908 -34.04 19.99 -14.88
CA LYS A 908 -33.22 20.69 -13.90
C LYS A 908 -33.38 22.18 -14.10
N THR A 909 -33.32 22.91 -13.00
CA THR A 909 -33.46 24.36 -13.04
C THR A 909 -32.33 24.98 -12.26
N ILE A 910 -31.90 26.14 -12.70
CA ILE A 910 -31.02 27.02 -11.93
C ILE A 910 -31.59 28.43 -12.01
N THR A 911 -31.66 29.09 -10.87
CA THR A 911 -32.09 30.49 -10.82
C THR A 911 -30.86 31.36 -10.79
N PHE A 912 -30.72 32.18 -11.82
CA PHE A 912 -29.68 33.17 -11.89
C PHE A 912 -30.19 34.50 -11.32
N SER A 913 -29.38 35.14 -10.50
CA SER A 913 -29.63 36.47 -9.93
C SER A 913 -28.76 37.49 -10.66
N VAL A 914 -29.37 38.28 -11.54
CA VAL A 914 -28.73 39.41 -12.21
C VAL A 914 -28.87 40.62 -11.30
N ILE A 915 -27.76 41.01 -10.66
CA ILE A 915 -27.76 42.05 -9.63
C ILE A 915 -27.34 43.40 -10.20
N LYS A 916 -27.78 44.47 -9.54
CA LYS A 916 -27.37 45.83 -9.89
C LYS A 916 -25.89 46.00 -9.60
N ASN A 917 -25.25 46.88 -10.36
CA ASN A 917 -23.89 47.31 -10.08
C ASN A 917 -23.68 47.79 -8.64
N THR A 918 -24.69 48.40 -8.02
CA THR A 918 -24.63 48.86 -6.61
C THR A 918 -24.56 47.73 -5.59
N ASP A 919 -24.91 46.49 -5.96
CA ASP A 919 -24.98 45.34 -5.05
C ASP A 919 -23.67 44.53 -5.03
N ILE A 920 -22.78 44.80 -5.98
CA ILE A 920 -21.39 44.33 -5.97
C ILE A 920 -20.61 45.20 -4.99
N LYS A 921 -20.14 44.60 -3.90
CA LYS A 921 -19.47 45.29 -2.79
C LYS A 921 -17.97 45.05 -2.73
N GLY A 922 -17.47 44.08 -3.49
CA GLY A 922 -16.04 43.80 -3.59
C GLY A 922 -15.72 42.97 -4.82
N TYR A 923 -14.46 42.56 -4.91
CA TYR A 923 -13.92 41.73 -5.97
C TYR A 923 -12.98 40.68 -5.37
N ALA A 924 -12.89 39.53 -6.01
CA ALA A 924 -12.04 38.43 -5.59
C ALA A 924 -11.40 37.77 -6.82
N ILE A 925 -10.32 37.02 -6.58
CA ILE A 925 -9.62 36.22 -7.57
C ILE A 925 -9.35 34.85 -6.95
N ASP A 926 -9.46 33.79 -7.75
CA ASP A 926 -9.19 32.45 -7.25
C ASP A 926 -7.71 32.25 -6.86
N LYS A 927 -7.50 31.34 -5.91
CA LYS A 927 -6.15 30.99 -5.46
C LYS A 927 -5.48 30.09 -6.49
N VAL A 928 -4.24 30.42 -6.83
CA VAL A 928 -3.35 29.53 -7.58
C VAL A 928 -2.68 28.57 -6.61
N ALA A 929 -3.09 27.30 -6.59
CA ALA A 929 -2.62 26.33 -5.59
C ALA A 929 -1.32 25.62 -5.99
N SER A 930 -1.09 25.41 -7.29
CA SER A 930 0.06 24.69 -7.83
C SER A 930 1.17 25.66 -8.28
N PRO A 931 2.47 25.34 -8.07
CA PRO A 931 3.56 26.14 -8.59
C PRO A 931 3.69 26.00 -10.12
N LEU A 932 4.03 27.10 -10.78
CA LEU A 932 4.26 27.19 -12.22
C LEU A 932 5.66 26.67 -12.59
N TYR A 933 5.76 25.83 -13.62
CA TYR A 933 7.06 25.34 -14.08
C TYR A 933 7.79 26.36 -14.99
N THR A 934 9.11 26.50 -14.80
CA THR A 934 9.93 27.54 -15.46
C THR A 934 10.49 27.05 -16.80
N GLU A 935 9.83 27.38 -17.92
CA GLU A 935 10.29 26.96 -19.27
C GLU A 935 10.14 28.07 -20.33
N TYR A 936 9.54 29.23 -20.01
CA TYR A 936 9.38 30.31 -20.98
C TYR A 936 10.67 31.11 -21.20
N ASP A 937 11.11 31.18 -22.46
CA ASP A 937 12.26 31.97 -22.93
C ASP A 937 11.81 32.98 -24.00
N SER A 938 11.70 34.25 -23.61
CA SER A 938 11.27 35.34 -24.48
C SER A 938 12.27 35.68 -25.60
N THR A 939 13.53 35.21 -25.50
CA THR A 939 14.57 35.48 -26.51
C THR A 939 14.45 34.57 -27.75
N LEU A 940 13.68 33.48 -27.65
CA LEU A 940 13.46 32.54 -28.75
C LEU A 940 12.27 32.92 -29.65
N GLY A 941 11.52 33.98 -29.31
CA GLY A 941 10.39 34.47 -30.13
C GLY A 941 9.23 33.47 -30.29
N ARG A 942 9.16 32.43 -29.45
CA ARG A 942 8.11 31.41 -29.49
C ARG A 942 7.02 31.76 -28.48
N GLY A 943 5.75 31.71 -28.89
CA GLY A 943 4.61 31.78 -27.97
C GLY A 943 4.63 30.60 -26.97
N PHE A 944 3.82 30.69 -25.90
CA PHE A 944 3.72 29.64 -24.89
C PHE A 944 3.43 28.28 -25.55
N THR A 945 4.19 27.25 -25.17
CA THR A 945 3.89 25.88 -25.61
C THR A 945 2.61 25.41 -24.91
N PRO A 946 1.80 24.54 -25.53
CA PRO A 946 0.66 23.89 -24.87
C PRO A 946 1.01 23.22 -23.53
N ARG A 947 2.26 22.79 -23.34
CA ARG A 947 2.77 22.32 -22.05
C ARG A 947 2.86 23.43 -21.00
N VAL A 948 3.35 24.61 -21.35
CA VAL A 948 3.34 25.78 -20.46
C VAL A 948 1.90 26.21 -20.12
N LYS A 949 0.97 26.05 -21.07
CA LYS A 949 -0.46 26.29 -20.86
C LYS A 949 -1.11 25.26 -19.93
N ALA A 950 -0.71 23.98 -20.00
CA ALA A 950 -1.25 22.87 -19.21
C ALA A 950 -0.91 22.91 -17.70
N TYR A 951 0.00 23.79 -17.27
CA TYR A 951 0.28 24.08 -15.85
C TYR A 951 -0.81 24.97 -15.19
N GLU A 952 -2.01 25.04 -15.79
CA GLU A 952 -3.07 26.03 -15.56
C GLU A 952 -3.20 26.51 -14.10
N ALA A 953 -2.58 27.67 -13.86
CA ALA A 953 -2.75 28.50 -12.69
C ALA A 953 -3.85 29.56 -12.88
N ASN A 954 -4.53 29.58 -14.03
CA ASN A 954 -5.30 30.73 -14.48
C ASN A 954 -6.52 30.94 -13.57
N PRO A 955 -6.54 32.01 -12.76
CA PRO A 955 -7.60 32.20 -11.80
C PRO A 955 -8.77 32.92 -12.45
N TYR A 956 -9.98 32.51 -12.08
CA TYR A 956 -11.17 33.29 -12.39
C TYR A 956 -11.26 34.52 -11.49
N VAL A 957 -11.79 35.61 -12.03
CA VAL A 957 -11.96 36.89 -11.36
C VAL A 957 -13.44 37.16 -11.14
N TRP A 958 -13.81 37.47 -9.90
CA TRP A 958 -15.20 37.54 -9.47
C TRP A 958 -15.52 38.91 -8.88
N GLY A 959 -16.75 39.38 -9.05
CA GLY A 959 -17.35 40.33 -8.11
C GLY A 959 -17.79 39.60 -6.84
N THR A 960 -18.00 40.34 -5.76
CA THR A 960 -18.54 39.78 -4.52
C THR A 960 -19.70 40.61 -3.97
N THR A 961 -20.71 39.91 -3.46
CA THR A 961 -21.80 40.55 -2.70
C THR A 961 -21.34 40.93 -1.29
N ALA A 962 -22.16 41.67 -0.54
CA ALA A 962 -21.87 42.01 0.86
C ALA A 962 -21.61 40.77 1.76
N GLY A 963 -22.17 39.61 1.41
CA GLY A 963 -21.97 38.35 2.12
C GLY A 963 -20.80 37.50 1.59
N GLY A 964 -20.01 38.02 0.64
CA GLY A 964 -18.85 37.32 0.07
C GLY A 964 -19.18 36.31 -1.04
N GLY A 965 -20.44 36.23 -1.51
CA GLY A 965 -20.82 35.34 -2.62
C GLY A 965 -20.25 35.82 -3.95
N LYS A 966 -19.74 34.89 -4.78
CA LYS A 966 -19.16 35.17 -6.10
C LYS A 966 -20.20 35.67 -7.10
N VAL A 967 -19.81 36.63 -7.93
CA VAL A 967 -20.60 37.25 -9.00
C VAL A 967 -19.81 37.21 -10.30
N VAL A 968 -20.39 36.67 -11.37
CA VAL A 968 -19.81 36.73 -12.72
C VAL A 968 -19.82 38.19 -13.18
N LEU A 969 -18.64 38.70 -13.54
CA LEU A 969 -18.48 40.09 -13.98
C LEU A 969 -18.92 40.25 -15.45
N LYS A 970 -19.35 41.47 -15.79
CA LYS A 970 -19.69 41.81 -17.18
C LYS A 970 -18.49 41.66 -18.11
N ASN A 971 -18.76 41.35 -19.37
CA ASN A 971 -17.72 41.31 -20.41
C ASN A 971 -16.94 42.63 -20.43
N GLY A 972 -15.61 42.51 -20.41
CA GLY A 972 -14.71 43.65 -20.41
C GLY A 972 -14.49 44.30 -19.05
N ALA A 973 -14.93 43.70 -17.95
CA ALA A 973 -14.62 44.17 -16.59
C ALA A 973 -13.12 44.06 -16.27
N ILE A 974 -12.43 43.06 -16.81
CA ILE A 974 -10.98 42.93 -16.66
C ILE A 974 -10.28 43.87 -17.66
N LYS A 975 -9.45 44.78 -17.14
CA LYS A 975 -8.75 45.81 -17.94
C LYS A 975 -7.24 45.57 -18.06
N GLY A 976 -6.67 44.73 -17.21
CA GLY A 976 -5.24 44.45 -17.20
C GLY A 976 -4.86 43.47 -16.11
N ALA A 977 -3.70 42.83 -16.27
CA ALA A 977 -3.09 41.99 -15.26
C ALA A 977 -1.57 42.12 -15.38
N TYR A 978 -0.88 42.08 -14.24
CA TYR A 978 0.57 42.18 -14.19
C TYR A 978 1.15 41.46 -12.97
N VAL A 979 2.46 41.25 -13.04
CA VAL A 979 3.28 40.62 -12.01
C VAL A 979 4.48 41.52 -11.75
N ASP A 980 4.88 41.65 -10.50
CA ASP A 980 5.98 42.56 -10.10
C ASP A 980 7.37 41.95 -10.30
N SER A 981 7.43 40.73 -10.84
CA SER A 981 8.69 40.00 -11.04
C SER A 981 8.89 39.68 -12.51
N THR A 982 10.11 39.91 -13.01
CA THR A 982 10.55 39.50 -14.35
C THR A 982 10.66 37.98 -14.50
N ASP A 983 10.50 37.24 -13.41
CA ASP A 983 10.48 35.78 -13.38
C ASP A 983 9.15 35.19 -13.87
N PHE A 984 8.14 36.02 -14.16
CA PHE A 984 6.81 35.62 -14.64
C PHE A 984 6.34 36.51 -15.80
N THR A 985 5.43 36.00 -16.62
CA THR A 985 4.83 36.72 -17.76
C THR A 985 3.32 36.50 -17.80
N VAL A 986 2.56 37.55 -18.12
CA VAL A 986 1.12 37.49 -18.45
C VAL A 986 0.97 37.44 -19.97
N ASP A 987 0.25 36.46 -20.52
CA ASP A 987 0.17 36.21 -21.97
C ASP A 987 -0.84 37.14 -22.69
N PRO A 988 -0.41 37.89 -23.72
CA PRO A 988 -1.32 38.72 -24.53
C PRO A 988 -1.89 38.04 -25.79
N THR A 989 -1.62 36.75 -26.06
CA THR A 989 -1.86 36.13 -27.39
C THR A 989 -3.12 35.25 -27.56
N GLU A 990 -3.88 34.96 -26.49
CA GLU A 990 -5.14 34.19 -26.56
C GLU A 990 -6.40 35.05 -26.78
N LYS A 991 -7.51 34.42 -27.22
CA LYS A 991 -8.80 35.08 -27.47
C LYS A 991 -9.30 35.81 -26.21
N GLY A 992 -9.15 37.14 -26.17
CA GLY A 992 -9.59 38.00 -25.06
C GLY A 992 -8.47 38.58 -24.19
N SER A 993 -7.20 38.36 -24.55
CA SER A 993 -6.05 38.71 -23.72
C SER A 993 -5.84 40.22 -23.50
N ILE A 994 -5.23 40.54 -22.36
CA ILE A 994 -4.98 41.89 -21.83
C ILE A 994 -3.47 42.12 -21.67
N SER A 995 -2.94 43.19 -22.28
CA SER A 995 -1.52 43.57 -22.16
C SER A 995 -1.28 44.56 -21.02
N TYR A 996 -0.10 44.51 -20.39
CA TYR A 996 0.35 45.53 -19.45
C TYR A 996 0.42 46.91 -20.13
N GLY A 997 -0.23 47.92 -19.54
CA GLY A 997 -0.15 49.32 -19.98
C GLY A 997 -1.11 49.73 -21.10
N THR A 998 -1.87 48.81 -21.70
CA THR A 998 -2.85 49.14 -22.75
C THR A 998 -4.28 48.91 -22.25
N LEU A 999 -4.97 49.97 -21.80
CA LEU A 999 -6.35 49.94 -21.31
C LEU A 999 -7.42 49.57 -22.37
N SER A 1000 -7.01 49.14 -23.57
CA SER A 1000 -7.90 48.92 -24.72
C SER A 1000 -8.28 47.46 -24.96
N GLY A 1001 -7.71 46.49 -24.23
CA GLY A 1001 -8.14 45.09 -24.25
C GLY A 1001 -9.17 44.83 -23.16
N ALA A 1002 -10.36 44.34 -23.51
CA ALA A 1002 -11.45 44.07 -22.58
C ALA A 1002 -11.64 42.55 -22.49
N GLY A 1003 -11.34 41.97 -21.32
CA GLY A 1003 -11.42 40.52 -21.08
C GLY A 1003 -12.65 40.10 -20.26
N ASN A 1004 -13.06 38.84 -20.42
CA ASN A 1004 -14.06 38.16 -19.60
C ASN A 1004 -13.50 37.79 -18.22
N TYR A 1005 -14.36 37.31 -17.32
CA TYR A 1005 -14.00 36.89 -15.96
C TYR A 1005 -12.97 35.74 -15.89
N ASP A 1006 -12.76 35.04 -16.99
CA ASP A 1006 -11.87 33.89 -17.19
C ASP A 1006 -10.64 34.19 -18.06
N ALA A 1007 -10.39 35.47 -18.40
CA ALA A 1007 -9.39 35.86 -19.40
C ALA A 1007 -7.96 36.09 -18.88
N VAL A 1008 -7.63 35.70 -17.64
CA VAL A 1008 -6.32 35.98 -17.02
C VAL A 1008 -5.39 34.78 -17.17
N TYR A 1009 -4.33 34.95 -17.97
CA TYR A 1009 -3.35 33.90 -18.27
C TYR A 1009 -1.94 34.28 -17.77
N VAL A 1010 -1.32 33.43 -16.95
CA VAL A 1010 0.01 33.68 -16.35
C VAL A 1010 0.94 32.46 -16.45
N ALA A 1011 2.23 32.71 -16.67
CA ALA A 1011 3.27 31.68 -16.80
C ALA A 1011 4.60 32.11 -16.13
N ALA A 1012 5.46 31.14 -15.83
CA ALA A 1012 6.78 31.38 -15.26
C ALA A 1012 7.88 31.41 -16.34
N ASN A 1013 8.75 32.41 -16.25
CA ASN A 1013 9.93 32.58 -17.10
C ASN A 1013 11.07 31.69 -16.63
N LYS A 1014 12.01 31.41 -17.52
CA LYS A 1014 13.27 30.73 -17.16
C LYS A 1014 14.01 31.53 -16.09
N LEU A 1015 14.24 30.91 -14.94
CA LEU A 1015 14.97 31.53 -13.84
C LEU A 1015 16.48 31.45 -14.06
N ASP A 1016 17.19 32.38 -13.43
CA ASP A 1016 18.65 32.31 -13.31
C ASP A 1016 19.08 30.99 -12.63
N ALA A 1017 20.20 30.43 -13.06
CA ALA A 1017 20.70 29.14 -12.56
C ALA A 1017 20.98 29.12 -11.05
N SER A 1018 21.09 30.28 -10.40
CA SER A 1018 21.24 30.44 -8.95
C SER A 1018 19.94 30.36 -8.15
N LYS A 1019 18.76 30.40 -8.79
CA LYS A 1019 17.45 30.35 -8.13
C LYS A 1019 16.86 28.93 -8.17
N THR A 1020 16.28 28.48 -7.05
CA THR A 1020 15.56 27.18 -6.96
C THR A 1020 14.04 27.30 -7.14
N GLY A 1021 13.54 28.51 -7.38
CA GLY A 1021 12.13 28.87 -7.53
C GLY A 1021 11.95 30.38 -7.37
N SER A 1022 10.77 30.90 -7.70
CA SER A 1022 10.42 32.31 -7.52
C SER A 1022 9.00 32.44 -6.94
N ASN A 1023 8.73 33.54 -6.27
CA ASN A 1023 7.40 33.88 -5.77
C ASN A 1023 7.08 35.32 -6.14
N THR A 1024 5.83 35.57 -6.49
CA THR A 1024 5.34 36.93 -6.74
C THR A 1024 3.84 36.99 -6.49
N THR A 1025 3.29 38.18 -6.63
CA THR A 1025 1.85 38.42 -6.57
C THR A 1025 1.35 38.73 -7.97
N LEU A 1026 0.38 37.95 -8.45
CA LEU A 1026 -0.39 38.29 -9.64
C LEU A 1026 -1.42 39.34 -9.25
N THR A 1027 -1.38 40.47 -9.94
CA THR A 1027 -2.26 41.61 -9.71
C THR A 1027 -3.17 41.81 -10.92
N VAL A 1028 -4.48 41.80 -10.70
CA VAL A 1028 -5.48 42.00 -11.76
C VAL A 1028 -6.24 43.30 -11.53
N ILE A 1029 -6.32 44.11 -12.59
CA ILE A 1029 -7.00 45.40 -12.64
C ILE A 1029 -8.41 45.20 -13.18
N ILE A 1030 -9.38 45.58 -12.37
CA ILE A 1030 -10.80 45.44 -12.66
C ILE A 1030 -11.40 46.84 -12.76
N GLN A 1031 -12.16 47.11 -13.81
CA GLN A 1031 -13.10 48.21 -13.80
C GLN A 1031 -14.35 47.76 -13.05
N GLY A 1032 -14.50 48.27 -11.83
CA GLY A 1032 -15.58 47.91 -10.95
C GLY A 1032 -16.95 48.35 -11.47
N ALA A 1033 -17.98 47.71 -10.92
CA ALA A 1033 -19.38 48.07 -11.11
C ALA A 1033 -19.71 49.51 -10.64
N ASP A 1034 -18.93 50.05 -9.71
CA ASP A 1034 -18.98 51.45 -9.25
C ASP A 1034 -18.31 52.44 -10.22
N GLY A 1035 -17.73 51.95 -11.32
CA GLY A 1035 -16.97 52.75 -12.28
C GLY A 1035 -15.55 53.09 -11.82
N LEU A 1036 -15.15 52.67 -10.63
CA LEU A 1036 -13.79 52.86 -10.11
C LEU A 1036 -12.87 51.72 -10.54
N THR A 1037 -11.57 51.96 -10.46
CA THR A 1037 -10.56 50.92 -10.68
C THR A 1037 -10.30 50.17 -9.37
N HIS A 1038 -10.45 48.85 -9.43
CA HIS A 1038 -10.17 47.94 -8.33
C HIS A 1038 -9.00 47.03 -8.69
N THR A 1039 -8.39 46.47 -7.65
CA THR A 1039 -7.27 45.56 -7.80
C THR A 1039 -7.47 44.37 -6.88
N VAL A 1040 -7.30 43.17 -7.44
CA VAL A 1040 -7.30 41.92 -6.69
C VAL A 1040 -5.97 41.21 -6.93
N THR A 1041 -5.54 40.46 -5.93
CA THR A 1041 -4.21 39.86 -5.91
C THR A 1041 -4.27 38.41 -5.47
N THR A 1042 -3.48 37.56 -6.10
CA THR A 1042 -3.30 36.16 -5.69
C THR A 1042 -1.80 35.80 -5.71
N PRO A 1043 -1.28 35.10 -4.69
CA PRO A 1043 0.12 34.68 -4.71
C PRO A 1043 0.32 33.60 -5.77
N ILE A 1044 1.41 33.71 -6.51
CA ILE A 1044 1.85 32.69 -7.47
C ILE A 1044 3.31 32.32 -7.17
N THR A 1045 3.65 31.06 -7.43
CA THR A 1045 5.00 30.54 -7.21
C THR A 1045 5.47 29.81 -8.45
N SER A 1046 6.79 29.71 -8.62
CA SER A 1046 7.41 28.92 -9.67
C SER A 1046 8.43 27.93 -9.13
N SER A 1047 8.66 26.87 -9.89
CA SER A 1047 9.60 25.80 -9.56
C SER A 1047 10.57 25.55 -10.70
N THR A 1048 11.86 25.43 -10.37
CA THR A 1048 12.92 25.00 -11.31
C THR A 1048 13.10 23.49 -11.35
N THR A 1049 12.41 22.75 -10.48
CA THR A 1049 12.52 21.28 -10.46
C THR A 1049 11.84 20.74 -11.71
N ASN A 1050 12.61 20.02 -12.53
CA ASN A 1050 12.11 19.39 -13.74
C ASN A 1050 10.86 18.55 -13.43
N PRO A 1051 9.79 18.65 -14.23
CA PRO A 1051 8.62 17.79 -14.10
C PRO A 1051 9.02 16.33 -14.29
N VAL A 1052 8.53 15.47 -13.40
CA VAL A 1052 8.72 14.01 -13.46
C VAL A 1052 7.37 13.32 -13.53
N ALA A 1053 7.31 12.17 -14.23
CA ALA A 1053 6.05 11.44 -14.38
C ALA A 1053 5.59 10.91 -13.02
N GLN A 1054 4.38 11.30 -12.64
CA GLN A 1054 3.75 10.88 -11.40
C GLN A 1054 2.71 9.79 -11.66
N SER A 1055 2.01 9.88 -12.78
CA SER A 1055 1.07 8.84 -13.22
C SER A 1055 0.99 8.80 -14.74
N ILE A 1056 0.67 7.64 -15.29
CA ILE A 1056 0.23 7.51 -16.68
C ILE A 1056 -1.30 7.40 -16.61
N ASN A 1057 -1.97 8.29 -17.31
CA ASN A 1057 -3.42 8.34 -17.37
C ASN A 1057 -3.83 8.02 -18.80
N LEU A 1058 -5.01 7.44 -18.93
CA LEU A 1058 -5.67 7.29 -20.21
C LEU A 1058 -6.64 8.45 -20.39
N TYR A 1059 -6.48 9.20 -21.48
CA TYR A 1059 -7.56 10.01 -21.99
C TYR A 1059 -8.40 9.14 -22.91
N VAL A 1060 -9.69 9.13 -22.64
CA VAL A 1060 -10.69 8.56 -23.51
C VAL A 1060 -11.54 9.72 -23.96
N ASP A 1061 -11.59 9.95 -25.25
CA ASP A 1061 -12.54 10.85 -25.85
C ASP A 1061 -13.90 10.15 -25.83
N THR A 1062 -14.59 10.28 -24.69
CA THR A 1062 -15.95 9.78 -24.56
C THR A 1062 -16.91 10.55 -25.46
N THR A 1063 -16.44 11.57 -26.21
CA THR A 1063 -17.20 12.26 -27.26
C THR A 1063 -17.22 11.51 -28.59
N VAL A 1064 -16.47 10.41 -28.74
CA VAL A 1064 -16.51 9.53 -29.93
C VAL A 1064 -17.45 8.34 -29.65
N PRO A 1065 -18.39 8.00 -30.56
CA PRO A 1065 -19.49 7.07 -30.24
C PRO A 1065 -18.97 5.68 -29.98
N GLY A 1066 -19.51 4.99 -28.98
CA GLY A 1066 -19.08 3.62 -28.65
C GLY A 1066 -17.71 3.55 -27.98
N VAL A 1067 -17.05 4.70 -27.77
CA VAL A 1067 -15.84 4.81 -26.97
C VAL A 1067 -16.22 4.99 -25.50
N THR A 1068 -15.77 4.08 -24.64
CA THR A 1068 -16.05 4.15 -23.19
C THR A 1068 -14.81 3.83 -22.38
N LEU A 1069 -14.76 4.29 -21.13
CA LEU A 1069 -13.74 3.93 -20.14
C LEU A 1069 -14.42 3.29 -18.93
N SER A 1070 -13.84 2.21 -18.40
CA SER A 1070 -14.27 1.62 -17.14
C SER A 1070 -14.02 2.55 -15.95
N ASP A 1071 -14.81 2.42 -14.88
CA ASP A 1071 -14.71 3.27 -13.68
C ASP A 1071 -13.32 3.21 -13.01
N ASP A 1072 -12.58 2.11 -13.20
CA ASP A 1072 -11.22 1.92 -12.71
C ASP A 1072 -10.12 2.41 -13.68
N GLY A 1073 -10.51 2.91 -14.86
CA GLY A 1073 -9.59 3.43 -15.89
C GLY A 1073 -8.72 2.38 -16.58
N THR A 1074 -8.96 1.09 -16.35
CA THR A 1074 -8.10 0.00 -16.85
C THR A 1074 -8.58 -0.64 -18.15
N THR A 1075 -9.82 -0.36 -18.56
CA THR A 1075 -10.43 -0.93 -19.76
C THR A 1075 -11.15 0.15 -20.54
N ALA A 1076 -10.75 0.36 -21.79
CA ALA A 1076 -11.49 1.18 -22.73
C ALA A 1076 -12.23 0.30 -23.74
N THR A 1077 -13.35 0.77 -24.25
CA THR A 1077 -14.04 0.17 -25.42
C THR A 1077 -13.91 1.14 -26.57
N VAL A 1078 -13.68 0.66 -27.79
CA VAL A 1078 -13.57 1.47 -29.01
C VAL A 1078 -14.23 0.72 -30.18
N PRO A 1079 -15.03 1.38 -31.04
CA PRO A 1079 -15.53 0.73 -32.24
C PRO A 1079 -14.44 0.41 -33.25
N VAL A 1080 -14.59 -0.69 -33.97
CA VAL A 1080 -13.70 -1.07 -35.07
C VAL A 1080 -13.59 0.03 -36.14
N ALA A 1081 -14.65 0.81 -36.35
CA ALA A 1081 -14.71 1.89 -37.33
C ALA A 1081 -13.79 3.08 -36.99
N ASP A 1082 -13.44 3.25 -35.72
CA ASP A 1082 -12.62 4.35 -35.23
C ASP A 1082 -11.14 3.95 -35.08
N LEU A 1083 -10.83 2.67 -35.37
CA LEU A 1083 -9.48 2.16 -35.54
C LEU A 1083 -9.03 2.37 -36.99
N VAL A 1084 -8.54 3.57 -37.30
CA VAL A 1084 -8.14 3.96 -38.66
C VAL A 1084 -6.62 4.07 -38.78
N GLN A 1085 -6.04 3.52 -39.85
CA GLN A 1085 -4.62 3.66 -40.15
C GLN A 1085 -4.21 5.14 -40.23
N GLY A 1086 -3.10 5.50 -39.56
CA GLY A 1086 -2.61 6.87 -39.47
C GLY A 1086 -3.21 7.70 -38.33
N GLN A 1087 -4.31 7.24 -37.72
CA GLN A 1087 -4.78 7.79 -36.43
C GLN A 1087 -3.90 7.28 -35.29
N TYR A 1088 -3.97 7.97 -34.15
CA TYR A 1088 -3.23 7.58 -32.94
C TYR A 1088 -4.10 6.67 -32.06
N LEU A 1089 -3.51 5.69 -31.38
CA LEU A 1089 -4.10 5.11 -30.16
C LEU A 1089 -3.32 5.53 -28.91
N ALA A 1090 -2.44 6.53 -29.03
CA ALA A 1090 -1.34 6.63 -28.11
C ALA A 1090 -0.65 7.99 -28.03
N ARG A 1091 0.00 8.13 -26.86
CA ARG A 1091 0.91 9.16 -26.38
C ARG A 1091 0.50 10.57 -26.75
N TYR A 1092 0.13 11.37 -25.75
CA TYR A 1092 0.19 12.82 -25.87
C TYR A 1092 1.58 13.21 -26.37
N ILE A 1093 1.67 13.69 -27.62
CA ILE A 1093 2.90 14.20 -28.20
C ILE A 1093 2.98 15.67 -27.86
N ASN A 1094 4.06 16.07 -27.18
CA ASN A 1094 4.29 17.46 -26.88
C ASN A 1094 4.43 18.28 -28.20
N PRO A 1095 3.58 19.27 -28.45
CA PRO A 1095 3.60 20.07 -29.67
C PRO A 1095 4.88 20.92 -29.86
N SER A 1096 5.77 20.99 -28.86
CA SER A 1096 7.10 21.62 -29.00
C SER A 1096 8.14 20.77 -29.74
N ASP A 1097 7.87 19.48 -30.00
CA ASP A 1097 8.82 18.60 -30.69
C ASP A 1097 8.77 18.82 -32.22
N ALA A 1098 9.61 19.75 -32.69
CA ALA A 1098 9.63 20.25 -34.06
C ALA A 1098 10.09 19.23 -35.13
N ASN A 1099 10.45 17.99 -34.74
CA ASN A 1099 11.05 17.01 -35.63
C ASN A 1099 10.08 15.94 -36.19
N ILE A 1100 8.79 15.98 -35.83
CA ILE A 1100 7.81 15.04 -36.38
C ILE A 1100 7.07 15.72 -37.55
N THR A 1101 7.76 15.88 -38.67
CA THR A 1101 7.16 16.32 -39.94
C THR A 1101 6.51 15.12 -40.64
N GLY A 1102 5.24 14.90 -40.37
CA GLY A 1102 4.37 13.96 -41.09
C GLY A 1102 3.00 14.58 -41.24
N SER A 1103 2.51 14.68 -42.47
CA SER A 1103 1.31 15.42 -42.90
C SER A 1103 0.04 15.15 -42.06
N GLY A 1104 -0.52 16.21 -41.49
CA GLY A 1104 -1.86 16.24 -40.89
C GLY A 1104 -1.94 17.34 -39.83
N ALA A 1105 -2.88 18.27 -39.96
CA ALA A 1105 -2.93 19.53 -39.21
C ALA A 1105 -3.43 19.43 -37.75
N ASP A 1106 -3.50 18.25 -37.13
CA ASP A 1106 -4.45 18.02 -36.02
C ASP A 1106 -3.89 18.02 -34.59
N VAL A 1107 -2.57 18.10 -34.36
CA VAL A 1107 -2.01 18.07 -32.98
C VAL A 1107 -1.65 19.47 -32.44
N LYS A 1108 -1.61 20.50 -33.29
CA LYS A 1108 -1.13 21.83 -32.86
C LYS A 1108 -2.15 22.68 -32.11
N ASP A 1109 -3.44 22.42 -32.27
CA ASP A 1109 -4.51 23.32 -31.81
C ASP A 1109 -5.60 22.65 -30.96
N GLY A 1110 -5.42 21.39 -30.52
CA GLY A 1110 -6.43 20.71 -29.68
C GLY A 1110 -7.77 20.44 -30.38
N LYS A 1111 -7.80 20.46 -31.72
CA LYS A 1111 -9.04 20.33 -32.51
C LYS A 1111 -9.35 18.93 -33.04
N ASN A 1112 -8.48 17.94 -32.87
CA ASN A 1112 -8.77 16.54 -33.21
C ASN A 1112 -7.80 15.56 -32.51
N PRO A 1113 -7.85 15.41 -31.18
CA PRO A 1113 -7.15 14.29 -30.53
C PRO A 1113 -7.81 12.97 -30.95
N ALA A 1114 -7.01 11.91 -31.07
CA ALA A 1114 -7.56 10.57 -31.26
C ALA A 1114 -8.51 10.18 -30.11
N PRO A 1115 -9.50 9.28 -30.34
CA PRO A 1115 -10.48 8.88 -29.33
C PRO A 1115 -9.88 8.27 -28.07
N LEU A 1116 -8.62 7.88 -28.13
CA LEU A 1116 -7.89 7.25 -27.06
C LEU A 1116 -6.43 7.68 -27.12
N TYR A 1117 -5.90 8.26 -26.04
CA TYR A 1117 -4.46 8.43 -25.91
C TYR A 1117 -3.98 8.38 -24.46
N PHE A 1118 -2.79 7.81 -24.27
CA PHE A 1118 -2.11 7.84 -22.99
C PHE A 1118 -1.39 9.17 -22.79
N TYR A 1119 -1.40 9.69 -21.58
CA TYR A 1119 -0.60 10.85 -21.23
C TYR A 1119 -0.01 10.67 -19.83
N ALA A 1120 1.25 11.06 -19.67
CA ALA A 1120 1.82 11.15 -18.34
C ALA A 1120 1.38 12.47 -17.70
N LYS A 1121 0.80 12.39 -16.50
CA LYS A 1121 0.68 13.55 -15.61
C LYS A 1121 2.00 13.74 -14.91
N ASP A 1122 2.47 14.97 -14.93
CA ASP A 1122 3.65 15.33 -14.16
C ASP A 1122 3.36 15.59 -12.69
N SER A 1123 4.44 15.71 -11.92
CA SER A 1123 4.45 16.08 -10.50
C SER A 1123 3.80 17.44 -10.19
N TYR A 1124 3.40 18.21 -11.21
CA TYR A 1124 2.68 19.48 -11.07
C TYR A 1124 1.21 19.38 -11.54
N GLY A 1125 0.74 18.17 -11.85
CA GLY A 1125 -0.64 17.89 -12.27
C GLY A 1125 -0.91 18.15 -13.76
N SER A 1126 0.11 18.51 -14.54
CA SER A 1126 -0.06 18.89 -15.95
C SER A 1126 -0.12 17.68 -16.85
N LYS A 1127 -0.96 17.75 -17.89
CA LYS A 1127 -1.02 16.72 -18.93
C LYS A 1127 0.19 16.87 -19.85
N GLY A 1128 0.94 15.78 -20.10
CA GLY A 1128 1.73 15.68 -21.33
C GLY A 1128 3.25 15.67 -21.21
N MET A 1129 3.81 14.90 -20.28
CA MET A 1129 5.18 14.43 -20.51
C MET A 1129 5.23 13.30 -21.52
N ASP A 1130 6.33 13.26 -22.26
CA ASP A 1130 6.58 12.22 -23.24
C ASP A 1130 6.67 10.85 -22.55
N LEU A 1131 5.86 9.91 -23.03
CA LEU A 1131 6.07 8.51 -22.75
C LEU A 1131 7.32 8.05 -23.50
N ALA A 1132 8.13 7.20 -22.85
CA ALA A 1132 9.31 6.58 -23.45
C ALA A 1132 8.93 5.62 -24.58
N ASN A 1133 7.85 4.86 -24.39
CA ASN A 1133 7.33 3.93 -25.37
C ASN A 1133 5.82 3.72 -25.15
N VAL A 1134 5.10 3.44 -26.24
CA VAL A 1134 3.79 2.82 -26.19
C VAL A 1134 3.82 1.61 -27.11
N SER A 1135 3.58 0.43 -26.55
CA SER A 1135 3.64 -0.83 -27.28
C SER A 1135 2.36 -1.61 -27.11
N LEU A 1136 1.93 -2.26 -28.20
CA LEU A 1136 1.01 -3.38 -28.10
C LEU A 1136 1.73 -4.50 -27.36
N VAL A 1137 1.08 -5.03 -26.32
CA VAL A 1137 1.54 -6.25 -25.66
C VAL A 1137 0.58 -7.35 -26.07
N ASP A 1138 1.09 -8.27 -26.88
CA ASP A 1138 0.38 -9.48 -27.30
C ASP A 1138 0.38 -10.47 -26.15
N ASN A 1139 -0.79 -11.00 -25.81
CA ASN A 1139 -0.95 -12.15 -24.93
C ASN A 1139 -2.13 -13.01 -25.38
N SER A 1140 -2.45 -13.01 -26.67
CA SER A 1140 -3.46 -13.90 -27.22
C SER A 1140 -2.82 -15.18 -27.76
N ASP A 1141 -3.12 -16.32 -27.15
CA ASP A 1141 -2.85 -17.67 -27.70
C ASP A 1141 -3.67 -17.97 -28.99
N ASP A 1142 -4.23 -16.95 -29.66
CA ASP A 1142 -5.00 -17.09 -30.91
C ASP A 1142 -4.30 -16.43 -32.11
N ILE A 1143 -3.02 -16.07 -31.98
CA ILE A 1143 -2.12 -15.76 -33.10
C ILE A 1143 -0.73 -16.34 -32.79
N ASP A 1144 -0.33 -17.36 -33.53
CA ASP A 1144 0.91 -18.12 -33.39
C ASP A 1144 2.17 -17.22 -33.39
N ALA A 1145 2.84 -17.12 -32.24
CA ALA A 1145 3.99 -16.25 -32.03
C ALA A 1145 5.31 -16.96 -32.38
N THR A 1146 5.80 -16.75 -33.61
CA THR A 1146 7.23 -16.91 -33.90
C THR A 1146 7.76 -15.79 -34.82
N SER A 1147 8.47 -14.82 -34.21
CA SER A 1147 9.57 -14.05 -34.80
C SER A 1147 9.42 -13.28 -36.14
N ASP A 1148 8.21 -12.94 -36.62
CA ASP A 1148 8.06 -12.18 -37.89
C ASP A 1148 7.14 -10.96 -37.77
N ALA A 1149 7.41 -9.94 -38.59
CA ALA A 1149 6.87 -8.58 -38.57
C ALA A 1149 5.39 -8.44 -38.99
N SER A 1150 4.54 -9.43 -38.72
CA SER A 1150 3.15 -9.47 -39.19
C SER A 1150 2.16 -9.86 -38.10
N HIS A 1151 1.89 -8.94 -37.16
CA HIS A 1151 0.62 -8.94 -36.42
C HIS A 1151 -0.46 -8.47 -37.41
N THR A 1152 -1.16 -9.38 -38.09
CA THR A 1152 -1.83 -9.02 -39.36
C THR A 1152 -3.10 -8.20 -39.21
N ASN A 1153 -3.72 -8.13 -38.03
CA ASN A 1153 -5.05 -7.50 -37.91
C ASN A 1153 -5.02 -6.11 -37.25
N PHE A 1154 -3.99 -5.82 -36.46
CA PHE A 1154 -3.84 -4.52 -35.80
C PHE A 1154 -2.38 -4.25 -35.44
N GLN A 1155 -1.84 -3.09 -35.78
CA GLN A 1155 -0.45 -2.70 -35.50
C GLN A 1155 -0.35 -1.24 -35.10
N ILE A 1156 0.61 -0.96 -34.20
CA ILE A 1156 1.04 0.40 -33.88
C ILE A 1156 2.56 0.55 -34.02
N ASP A 1157 3.03 1.77 -34.30
CA ASP A 1157 4.46 2.11 -34.23
C ASP A 1157 4.92 2.41 -32.78
N GLN A 1158 6.20 2.70 -32.59
CA GLN A 1158 6.80 3.05 -31.27
C GLN A 1158 6.24 4.35 -30.66
N TYR A 1159 5.49 5.14 -31.44
CA TYR A 1159 4.78 6.33 -30.98
C TYR A 1159 3.29 6.06 -30.75
N GLY A 1160 2.88 4.80 -30.97
CA GLY A 1160 1.54 4.25 -30.91
C GLY A 1160 0.55 4.81 -31.94
N ARG A 1161 1.06 5.21 -33.10
CA ARG A 1161 0.24 5.44 -34.31
C ARG A 1161 -0.19 4.12 -34.88
N ILE A 1162 -1.45 4.02 -35.27
CA ILE A 1162 -1.97 2.85 -35.96
C ILE A 1162 -1.31 2.74 -37.33
N THR A 1163 -0.46 1.72 -37.51
CA THR A 1163 0.22 1.46 -38.78
C THR A 1163 -0.54 0.49 -39.66
N HIS A 1164 -1.44 -0.32 -39.08
CA HIS A 1164 -2.25 -1.29 -39.81
C HIS A 1164 -3.52 -1.69 -39.03
N VAL A 1165 -4.65 -1.86 -39.73
CA VAL A 1165 -5.91 -2.42 -39.19
C VAL A 1165 -6.60 -3.27 -40.27
N ASP A 1166 -6.90 -4.53 -39.96
CA ASP A 1166 -7.80 -5.39 -40.74
C ASP A 1166 -9.16 -5.46 -40.03
N ALA A 1167 -9.98 -4.45 -40.29
CA ALA A 1167 -11.33 -4.35 -39.72
C ALA A 1167 -12.21 -5.57 -40.06
N SER A 1168 -11.96 -6.25 -41.18
CA SER A 1168 -12.74 -7.43 -41.58
C SER A 1168 -12.39 -8.64 -40.72
N ALA A 1169 -11.09 -8.88 -40.48
CA ALA A 1169 -10.62 -9.94 -39.60
C ALA A 1169 -11.01 -9.69 -38.13
N ILE A 1170 -10.92 -8.45 -37.66
CA ILE A 1170 -11.38 -8.05 -36.32
C ILE A 1170 -12.88 -8.33 -36.16
N ASN A 1171 -13.70 -7.91 -37.13
CA ASN A 1171 -15.14 -8.15 -37.09
C ASN A 1171 -15.50 -9.64 -37.15
N ALA A 1172 -14.75 -10.43 -37.92
CA ALA A 1172 -14.89 -11.89 -37.94
C ALA A 1172 -14.50 -12.53 -36.60
N ALA A 1173 -13.46 -12.03 -35.94
CA ALA A 1173 -13.03 -12.49 -34.61
C ALA A 1173 -14.05 -12.12 -33.54
N ILE A 1174 -14.61 -10.90 -33.54
CA ILE A 1174 -15.75 -10.52 -32.67
C ILE A 1174 -16.93 -11.47 -32.93
N ALA A 1175 -17.18 -11.82 -34.20
CA ALA A 1175 -18.26 -12.74 -34.56
C ALA A 1175 -18.03 -14.20 -34.14
N ALA A 1176 -16.79 -14.66 -34.11
CA ALA A 1176 -16.45 -16.03 -33.70
C ALA A 1176 -16.28 -16.15 -32.18
N ASN A 1177 -15.62 -15.18 -31.56
CA ASN A 1177 -15.15 -15.24 -30.18
C ASN A 1177 -16.05 -14.47 -29.19
N GLY A 1178 -16.93 -13.60 -29.71
CA GLY A 1178 -17.84 -12.73 -28.95
C GLY A 1178 -17.23 -11.46 -28.41
N HIS A 1179 -15.93 -11.29 -28.61
CA HIS A 1179 -15.14 -10.13 -28.22
C HIS A 1179 -13.84 -10.14 -29.01
N TYR A 1180 -13.28 -8.96 -29.24
CA TYR A 1180 -11.90 -8.78 -29.66
C TYR A 1180 -11.31 -7.72 -28.76
N TYR A 1181 -10.09 -7.93 -28.27
CA TYR A 1181 -9.39 -6.90 -27.50
C TYR A 1181 -7.90 -7.00 -27.74
N PHE A 1182 -7.21 -5.90 -27.51
CA PHE A 1182 -5.75 -5.86 -27.44
C PHE A 1182 -5.33 -5.06 -26.21
N THR A 1183 -4.11 -5.26 -25.73
CA THR A 1183 -3.58 -4.46 -24.62
C THR A 1183 -2.53 -3.49 -25.11
N VAL A 1184 -2.64 -2.24 -24.66
CA VAL A 1184 -1.67 -1.20 -24.95
C VAL A 1184 -0.98 -0.85 -23.64
N THR A 1185 0.35 -0.93 -23.64
CA THR A 1185 1.16 -0.57 -22.49
C THR A 1185 1.94 0.70 -22.79
N ALA A 1186 1.75 1.70 -21.94
CA ALA A 1186 2.49 2.95 -21.93
C ALA A 1186 3.56 2.92 -20.86
N VAL A 1187 4.76 3.37 -21.20
CA VAL A 1187 5.92 3.44 -20.30
C VAL A 1187 6.51 4.84 -20.32
N THR A 1188 6.82 5.40 -19.16
CA THR A 1188 7.51 6.70 -19.04
C THR A 1188 9.03 6.51 -18.98
N THR A 1189 9.80 7.56 -19.27
CA THR A 1189 11.27 7.55 -19.13
C THR A 1189 11.74 7.33 -17.68
N SER A 1190 10.88 7.61 -16.69
CA SER A 1190 11.11 7.34 -15.27
C SER A 1190 10.69 5.93 -14.80
N GLY A 1191 10.20 5.07 -15.71
CA GLY A 1191 9.89 3.67 -15.41
C GLY A 1191 8.48 3.39 -14.91
N LEU A 1192 7.56 4.38 -14.87
CA LEU A 1192 6.14 4.10 -14.67
C LEU A 1192 5.58 3.32 -15.85
N VAL A 1193 4.70 2.36 -15.57
CA VAL A 1193 4.04 1.51 -16.55
C VAL A 1193 2.54 1.55 -16.30
N GLN A 1194 1.76 1.73 -17.36
CA GLN A 1194 0.30 1.59 -17.32
C GLN A 1194 -0.14 0.77 -18.52
N THR A 1195 -0.85 -0.31 -18.24
CA THR A 1195 -1.46 -1.16 -19.27
C THR A 1195 -2.96 -0.91 -19.25
N VAL A 1196 -3.54 -0.72 -20.43
CA VAL A 1196 -4.99 -0.65 -20.59
C VAL A 1196 -5.43 -1.71 -21.60
N LYS A 1197 -6.53 -2.37 -21.27
CA LYS A 1197 -7.24 -3.26 -22.18
C LYS A 1197 -8.16 -2.46 -23.10
N ILE A 1198 -8.01 -2.62 -24.42
CA ILE A 1198 -8.87 -1.99 -25.42
C ILE A 1198 -9.81 -3.06 -25.97
N ASN A 1199 -11.06 -3.05 -25.51
CA ASN A 1199 -12.12 -3.86 -26.08
C ASN A 1199 -12.55 -3.23 -27.42
N VAL A 1200 -12.59 -4.04 -28.46
CA VAL A 1200 -13.08 -3.63 -29.77
C VAL A 1200 -14.48 -4.17 -29.98
N VAL A 1201 -15.39 -3.28 -30.35
CA VAL A 1201 -16.78 -3.59 -30.66
C VAL A 1201 -17.09 -3.28 -32.13
N GLN A 1202 -18.12 -3.93 -32.66
CA GLN A 1202 -18.62 -3.68 -34.02
C GLN A 1202 -19.30 -2.33 -34.16
#